data_AF-A0A520YAX3-F1
#
_entry.id   AF-A0A520YAX3-F1
#
_cell.length_a   1.000
_cell.length_b   1.000
_cell.length_c   1.000
_cell.angle_alpha   90.00
_cell.angle_beta   90.00
_cell.angle_gamma   90.00
#
_symmetry.space_group_name_H-M   'P 1'
#
loop_
_entity.id
_entity.type
_entity.pdbx_description
1 polymer ?
#
loop_
_entity_poly.entity_id
_entity_poly.type
_entity_poly.pdbx_seq_one_letter_code
_entity_poly.pdbx_strand_id
1 'polypeptide(L)'
;MCIFCLHGTHRIVDSLTIPRNYHSTALLLKDGRVLSAGGGACGNGCSANHLDGQIYSPDYLFNPDNSLATRPTLSFQTAQAEAGDQITVTASPDTTAFSMVRLSATTHHLNTDQRFLPIPSVNNGDGTFTLTLPSNPNVLIVGNYWLFALNSNGTPSLGETLQVIRDEISIPPAYGNAVYVSDLPFTSETNGWGPAERDQSNGGTSAGDGSTLSLNGLTYAKGIGGHSYSEINIDLAGQYLSFFSDIGLDDSRDGLCGNIRFAVDVDGINQFTSGGFIDTTPTESIAIDLSGADTLTLKIEDNNSESCGDHGNWANAQLTPLQQPGFRYYRFTPFKLRDDSLADSVQLAELAFFDDGTRIYSASHLSPGGNNPPGEGAGKADDDNSFTKWRDYNKGALVYDFGTNTIANSYGFTTAIDAAERDPVRWMLEASKDGNSWIIIDDQTDADYATPGARQTQITPINVVLPGVIVELPEAPRNSTTLLVREQAGSDFIWNVNPDNGSVTVANEQGQVVAEIPVGDKPWALAARPGSNQVFVSNKAGASISVIDTNSLSVSQTINLPHASQPHGIVFNSTGSDYFLVLEGSATLQRRDANNHNISGSVSLSGVPRHVSMSFDDSRVFVSNFVTPPILGEHTASLNTAAASAEIFAIDTNTMSLANTIALTHDNRSLSESQGPGMPNYLGAPVVSFDGQHAYVPSKKDNVDSGPTRMKPGMTFDSTVRANTARIALATETEDLTLRIDHDNSSVATHAALTGNNRYLLVTLETSRELAVFDTHNGFELMRLPTGMAPQSVALSSDGSIAYVHNFMSRSISRFNLSQMLETDLPASNVLPSINTVSAESLSANVLLGKQLFYDAADDRLSRDNYMSCASCHKEGKHDGRTWDLAGMGEGLRRTITLEGRGVGHGRQHWTGNFDEVQDFENQIRILNLGNGLLSQGDYDTTADTLGTPKAGLSPDLDALAAYVESLAAVPDSPHRPSAANMDAAAQNGKALFISKNCSGCHTPSGTTDSASAARHDVGTIDSDSGQRLGSTLTGFDTPAILGAWSKPPFLHDGAAHSLQAAINAHTSLPALQTSDVDDLAAFIRQAEAQDTADMVDSDADGLLDFQDPAPSNSCVPSAFVASCSQDSDGDGTSDFAETETA
;
A
#
# COMPACT_ATOMS: atom_id res chain seq x y z
N MET A 1 31.66 2.77 -23.01
CA MET A 1 30.98 2.44 -21.75
C MET A 1 30.08 3.62 -21.43
N CYS A 2 28.77 3.45 -21.25
CA CYS A 2 27.92 4.55 -20.77
C CYS A 2 28.12 4.66 -19.27
N ILE A 3 28.71 5.76 -18.80
CA ILE A 3 28.61 6.15 -17.39
C ILE A 3 28.25 7.63 -17.30
N PHE A 4 27.26 7.86 -16.44
CA PHE A 4 26.68 9.09 -15.93
C PHE A 4 27.66 10.24 -15.68
N CYS A 5 27.18 11.47 -15.95
CA CYS A 5 27.55 12.65 -15.17
C CYS A 5 26.47 13.73 -15.24
N LEU A 6 26.50 14.60 -14.23
CA LEU A 6 25.58 15.69 -13.91
C LEU A 6 24.88 16.37 -15.11
N HIS A 7 23.58 16.61 -14.94
CA HIS A 7 22.69 17.39 -15.83
C HIS A 7 22.08 16.66 -17.06
N GLY A 8 21.91 15.34 -17.01
CA GLY A 8 21.00 14.65 -17.95
C GLY A 8 21.48 14.53 -19.40
N THR A 9 22.76 14.78 -19.69
CA THR A 9 23.35 14.55 -21.02
C THR A 9 24.28 13.33 -21.00
N HIS A 10 24.00 12.31 -21.80
CA HIS A 10 24.90 11.18 -21.98
C HIS A 10 26.06 11.54 -22.93
N ARG A 11 27.30 11.38 -22.47
CA ARG A 11 28.49 11.43 -23.34
C ARG A 11 29.14 10.06 -23.43
N ILE A 12 29.49 9.63 -24.64
CA ILE A 12 30.28 8.42 -24.84
C ILE A 12 31.72 8.75 -24.39
N VAL A 13 32.20 8.04 -23.39
CA VAL A 13 33.61 8.06 -22.97
C VAL A 13 34.37 6.90 -23.61
N ASP A 14 35.70 6.91 -23.44
CA ASP A 14 36.58 5.84 -23.92
C ASP A 14 36.02 4.45 -23.58
N SER A 15 36.07 3.58 -24.58
CA SER A 15 35.58 2.21 -24.42
C SER A 15 36.56 1.38 -23.62
N LEU A 16 36.05 0.46 -22.80
CA LEU A 16 36.87 -0.57 -22.18
C LEU A 16 37.64 -1.31 -23.26
N THR A 17 38.96 -1.42 -23.10
CA THR A 17 39.77 -2.19 -24.05
C THR A 17 39.60 -3.71 -23.87
N ILE A 18 39.05 -4.14 -22.73
CA ILE A 18 38.75 -5.54 -22.42
C ILE A 18 37.26 -5.65 -22.02
N PRO A 19 36.44 -6.47 -22.71
CA PRO A 19 35.06 -6.73 -22.32
C PRO A 19 34.98 -7.41 -20.94
N ARG A 20 34.22 -6.82 -20.01
CA ARG A 20 33.96 -7.38 -18.67
C ARG A 20 32.58 -8.06 -18.72
N ASN A 21 32.58 -9.40 -18.75
CA ASN A 21 31.38 -10.22 -18.98
C ASN A 21 30.66 -10.56 -17.64
N TYR A 22 30.32 -11.83 -17.41
CA TYR A 22 29.70 -12.33 -16.17
C TYR A 22 30.58 -12.05 -14.94
N HIS A 23 29.96 -11.67 -13.81
CA HIS A 23 30.60 -11.12 -12.59
C HIS A 23 31.45 -9.86 -12.81
N SER A 24 31.14 -9.04 -13.82
CA SER A 24 31.77 -7.73 -13.94
C SER A 24 31.28 -6.78 -12.83
N THR A 25 32.17 -5.92 -12.37
CA THR A 25 31.90 -4.86 -11.38
C THR A 25 32.50 -3.54 -11.86
N ALA A 26 31.85 -2.43 -11.51
CA ALA A 26 32.36 -1.08 -11.70
C ALA A 26 32.24 -0.30 -10.38
N LEU A 27 33.36 0.16 -9.84
CA LEU A 27 33.43 0.83 -8.54
C LEU A 27 34.04 2.22 -8.69
N LEU A 28 33.39 3.22 -8.11
CA LEU A 28 33.98 4.55 -7.94
C LEU A 28 35.05 4.48 -6.83
N LEU A 29 36.26 4.91 -7.14
CA LEU A 29 37.37 4.97 -6.20
C LEU A 29 37.38 6.29 -5.43
N LYS A 30 38.01 6.31 -4.25
CA LYS A 30 38.20 7.51 -3.39
C LYS A 30 38.77 8.71 -4.16
N ASP A 31 39.52 8.46 -5.22
CA ASP A 31 40.15 9.49 -6.04
C ASP A 31 39.35 9.92 -7.27
N GLY A 32 38.10 9.47 -7.43
CA GLY A 32 37.22 9.87 -8.53
C GLY A 32 37.47 9.13 -9.83
N ARG A 33 38.37 8.12 -9.83
CA ARG A 33 38.53 7.17 -10.94
C ARG A 33 37.53 6.01 -10.81
N VAL A 34 37.32 5.27 -11.89
CA VAL A 34 36.41 4.11 -11.90
C VAL A 34 37.21 2.84 -12.13
N LEU A 35 37.17 1.90 -11.18
CA LEU A 35 37.68 0.55 -11.35
C LEU A 35 36.62 -0.29 -12.07
N SER A 36 36.97 -0.88 -13.20
CA SER A 36 36.19 -1.93 -13.86
C SER A 36 36.94 -3.26 -13.74
N ALA A 37 36.34 -4.23 -13.10
CA ALA A 37 36.96 -5.53 -12.80
C ALA A 37 35.97 -6.67 -13.00
N GLY A 38 36.44 -7.91 -12.89
CA GLY A 38 35.63 -9.11 -13.01
C GLY A 38 35.45 -9.60 -14.45
N GLY A 39 35.14 -10.89 -14.57
CA GLY A 39 34.97 -11.56 -15.87
C GLY A 39 35.24 -13.04 -15.78
N GLY A 40 34.18 -13.85 -15.65
CA GLY A 40 34.34 -15.31 -15.60
C GLY A 40 33.03 -16.10 -15.66
N ALA A 41 32.49 -16.29 -16.87
CA ALA A 41 31.74 -17.47 -17.33
C ALA A 41 31.19 -17.20 -18.75
N CYS A 42 31.88 -17.66 -19.79
CA CYS A 42 31.31 -17.74 -21.14
C CYS A 42 31.51 -19.15 -21.71
N GLY A 43 30.98 -20.14 -20.96
CA GLY A 43 30.89 -21.54 -21.39
C GLY A 43 32.16 -22.15 -21.98
N ASN A 44 31.99 -23.22 -22.76
CA ASN A 44 33.07 -23.86 -23.52
C ASN A 44 33.21 -23.17 -24.88
N GLY A 45 33.98 -22.10 -24.97
CA GLY A 45 34.30 -21.50 -26.28
C GLY A 45 35.12 -20.20 -26.30
N CYS A 46 35.27 -19.48 -25.19
CA CYS A 46 35.97 -18.20 -25.20
C CYS A 46 37.30 -18.26 -24.44
N SER A 47 38.33 -17.62 -25.00
CA SER A 47 39.72 -17.65 -24.55
C SER A 47 40.06 -16.68 -23.42
N ALA A 48 39.10 -16.24 -22.59
CA ALA A 48 39.41 -15.23 -21.58
C ALA A 48 38.56 -15.31 -20.29
N ASN A 49 39.20 -15.81 -19.24
CA ASN A 49 38.92 -15.48 -17.86
C ASN A 49 39.90 -14.35 -17.48
N HIS A 50 39.40 -13.16 -17.11
CA HIS A 50 40.24 -11.98 -16.90
C HIS A 50 40.43 -11.73 -15.41
N LEU A 51 41.59 -12.12 -14.87
CA LEU A 51 41.99 -11.88 -13.48
C LEU A 51 42.53 -10.46 -13.25
N ASP A 52 42.40 -9.57 -14.24
CA ASP A 52 42.85 -8.19 -14.22
C ASP A 52 41.68 -7.21 -14.09
N GLY A 53 41.98 -5.95 -13.83
CA GLY A 53 41.01 -4.85 -13.83
C GLY A 53 41.57 -3.63 -14.59
N GLN A 54 40.68 -2.73 -14.99
CA GLN A 54 41.02 -1.48 -15.65
C GLN A 54 40.56 -0.30 -14.82
N ILE A 55 41.37 0.74 -14.75
CA ILE A 55 41.00 2.00 -14.11
C ILE A 55 40.76 3.03 -15.19
N TYR A 56 39.52 3.51 -15.30
CA TYR A 56 39.18 4.67 -16.10
C TYR A 56 39.48 5.93 -15.30
N SER A 57 40.29 6.83 -15.88
CA SER A 57 40.61 8.14 -15.31
C SER A 57 39.86 9.20 -16.13
N PRO A 58 38.81 9.81 -15.57
CA PRO A 58 37.96 10.73 -16.34
C PRO A 58 38.67 12.05 -16.67
N ASP A 59 38.26 12.69 -17.76
CA ASP A 59 38.89 13.92 -18.28
C ASP A 59 38.95 15.05 -17.24
N TYR A 60 38.00 15.11 -16.31
CA TYR A 60 37.97 16.11 -15.24
C TYR A 60 39.15 16.01 -14.25
N LEU A 61 39.96 14.94 -14.33
CA LEU A 61 41.20 14.77 -13.57
C LEU A 61 42.44 15.32 -14.30
N PHE A 62 42.28 15.83 -15.52
CA PHE A 62 43.36 16.31 -16.36
C PHE A 62 43.11 17.74 -16.85
N ASN A 63 44.20 18.50 -17.01
CA ASN A 63 44.21 19.77 -17.72
C ASN A 63 44.18 19.53 -19.25
N PRO A 64 43.88 20.54 -20.08
CA PRO A 64 43.89 20.40 -21.55
C PRO A 64 45.21 19.94 -22.17
N ASP A 65 46.32 20.02 -21.43
CA ASP A 65 47.65 19.55 -21.82
C ASP A 65 47.96 18.10 -21.36
N ASN A 66 46.95 17.39 -20.85
CA ASN A 66 47.03 16.04 -20.26
C ASN A 66 47.86 15.92 -18.97
N SER A 67 48.28 17.03 -18.35
CA SER A 67 48.80 17.00 -16.98
C SER A 67 47.67 16.82 -15.96
N LEU A 68 47.96 16.31 -14.76
CA LEU A 68 46.94 16.17 -13.71
C LEU A 68 46.40 17.55 -13.29
N ALA A 69 45.08 17.66 -13.20
CA ALA A 69 44.41 18.85 -12.68
C ALA A 69 44.71 19.02 -11.19
N THR A 70 44.85 20.27 -10.74
CA THR A 70 44.92 20.57 -9.31
C THR A 70 43.58 20.27 -8.67
N ARG A 71 43.59 19.44 -7.62
CA ARG A 71 42.38 19.01 -6.93
C ARG A 71 42.08 19.92 -5.74
N PRO A 72 40.80 20.21 -5.46
CA PRO A 72 40.40 20.80 -4.18
C PRO A 72 40.81 19.91 -3.00
N THR A 73 41.08 20.52 -1.87
CA THR A 73 41.23 19.84 -0.56
C THR A 73 39.91 19.89 0.20
N LEU A 74 39.61 18.85 0.97
CA LEU A 74 38.43 18.75 1.82
C LEU A 74 38.83 18.13 3.16
N SER A 75 38.34 18.69 4.27
CA SER A 75 38.43 18.08 5.60
C SER A 75 37.28 18.52 6.50
N PHE A 76 36.88 17.68 7.45
CA PHE A 76 35.87 17.97 8.46
C PHE A 76 36.09 17.07 9.69
N GLN A 77 35.57 17.48 10.85
CA GLN A 77 35.69 16.69 12.09
C GLN A 77 34.53 15.71 12.31
N THR A 78 33.38 15.98 11.70
CA THR A 78 32.15 15.21 11.85
C THR A 78 32.22 13.89 11.08
N ALA A 79 32.58 12.78 11.72
CA ALA A 79 32.64 11.47 11.07
C ALA A 79 31.26 10.85 10.81
N GLN A 80 30.24 11.31 11.54
CA GLN A 80 28.86 10.83 11.49
C GLN A 80 27.88 11.99 11.40
N ALA A 81 26.81 11.84 10.63
CA ALA A 81 25.74 12.82 10.53
C ALA A 81 24.40 12.16 10.24
N GLU A 82 23.30 12.85 10.54
CA GLU A 82 21.95 12.39 10.31
C GLU A 82 21.30 13.04 9.09
N ALA A 83 20.19 12.45 8.65
CA ALA A 83 19.36 13.07 7.61
C ALA A 83 18.85 14.43 8.11
N GLY A 84 19.20 15.50 7.39
CA GLY A 84 18.78 16.86 7.70
C GLY A 84 19.79 17.67 8.50
N ASP A 85 20.89 17.05 8.93
CA ASP A 85 21.95 17.75 9.65
C ASP A 85 22.60 18.85 8.81
N GLN A 86 23.08 19.87 9.52
CA GLN A 86 24.00 20.85 8.97
C GLN A 86 25.41 20.55 9.46
N ILE A 87 26.30 20.16 8.55
CA ILE A 87 27.70 19.89 8.86
C ILE A 87 28.60 21.00 8.33
N THR A 88 29.62 21.38 9.09
CA THR A 88 30.60 22.37 8.66
C THR A 88 31.87 21.67 8.16
N VAL A 89 32.31 22.01 6.95
CA VAL A 89 33.52 21.45 6.33
C VAL A 89 34.52 22.55 5.99
N THR A 90 35.80 22.23 5.94
CA THR A 90 36.87 23.09 5.42
C THR A 90 37.22 22.62 4.01
N ALA A 91 37.23 23.53 3.04
CA ALA A 91 37.56 23.19 1.66
C ALA A 91 38.42 24.26 0.98
N SER A 92 39.05 23.92 -0.14
CA SER A 92 39.86 24.88 -0.91
C SER A 92 39.02 26.07 -1.40
N PRO A 93 39.60 27.30 -1.51
CA PRO A 93 38.86 28.50 -1.89
C PRO A 93 38.19 28.47 -3.27
N ASP A 94 38.64 27.60 -4.18
CA ASP A 94 38.10 27.38 -5.52
C ASP A 94 36.93 26.38 -5.56
N THR A 95 36.49 25.88 -4.40
CA THR A 95 35.34 24.97 -4.29
C THR A 95 34.04 25.69 -4.65
N THR A 96 33.27 25.07 -5.53
CA THR A 96 31.99 25.58 -6.05
C THR A 96 30.79 24.69 -5.74
N ALA A 97 31.01 23.40 -5.46
CA ALA A 97 29.95 22.44 -5.16
C ALA A 97 30.44 21.30 -4.27
N PHE A 98 29.50 20.58 -3.67
CA PHE A 98 29.75 19.36 -2.90
C PHE A 98 28.84 18.23 -3.36
N SER A 99 29.31 16.99 -3.26
CA SER A 99 28.50 15.80 -3.56
C SER A 99 28.86 14.65 -2.63
N MET A 100 27.88 13.86 -2.25
CA MET A 100 28.06 12.58 -1.56
C MET A 100 27.77 11.42 -2.50
N VAL A 101 28.61 10.38 -2.46
CA VAL A 101 28.37 9.14 -3.20
C VAL A 101 28.43 7.97 -2.24
N ARG A 102 27.36 7.17 -2.16
CA ARG A 102 27.34 6.01 -1.27
C ARG A 102 28.42 5.01 -1.69
N LEU A 103 29.12 4.45 -0.72
CA LEU A 103 30.16 3.45 -0.98
C LEU A 103 29.52 2.22 -1.66
N SER A 104 30.09 1.83 -2.80
CA SER A 104 29.56 0.75 -3.62
C SER A 104 29.99 -0.61 -3.08
N ALA A 105 29.04 -1.53 -2.93
CA ALA A 105 29.29 -2.94 -2.68
C ALA A 105 28.53 -3.75 -3.74
N THR A 106 29.25 -4.39 -4.66
CA THR A 106 28.59 -5.23 -5.67
C THR A 106 29.45 -6.40 -6.12
N THR A 107 28.80 -7.56 -6.27
CA THR A 107 29.39 -8.82 -6.76
C THR A 107 29.00 -9.14 -8.20
N HIS A 108 28.01 -8.42 -8.77
CA HIS A 108 27.49 -8.57 -10.13
C HIS A 108 27.23 -7.20 -10.76
N HIS A 109 27.15 -7.08 -12.08
CA HIS A 109 27.06 -5.83 -12.86
C HIS A 109 26.01 -4.75 -12.45
N LEU A 110 25.17 -4.98 -11.45
CA LEU A 110 24.18 -4.04 -10.91
C LEU A 110 24.53 -3.65 -9.47
N ASN A 111 24.49 -2.35 -9.17
CA ASN A 111 24.46 -1.85 -7.80
C ASN A 111 23.18 -1.01 -7.63
N THR A 112 22.12 -1.64 -7.12
CA THR A 112 20.82 -0.99 -6.85
C THR A 112 20.87 0.00 -5.69
N ASP A 113 21.97 0.00 -4.95
CA ASP A 113 22.14 0.73 -3.70
C ASP A 113 23.12 1.93 -3.85
N GLN A 114 23.61 2.18 -5.07
CA GLN A 114 24.42 3.34 -5.37
C GLN A 114 23.55 4.61 -5.33
N ARG A 115 24.03 5.65 -4.64
CA ARG A 115 23.36 6.96 -4.55
C ARG A 115 24.37 8.05 -4.85
N PHE A 116 24.00 8.99 -5.71
CA PHE A 116 24.73 10.25 -5.93
C PHE A 116 23.86 11.39 -5.40
N LEU A 117 24.37 12.13 -4.42
CA LEU A 117 23.63 13.18 -3.73
C LEU A 117 24.37 14.51 -3.91
N PRO A 118 23.83 15.48 -4.67
CA PRO A 118 24.33 16.84 -4.63
C PRO A 118 24.01 17.47 -3.27
N ILE A 119 24.99 18.11 -2.62
CA ILE A 119 24.83 18.65 -1.28
C ILE A 119 24.77 20.18 -1.33
N PRO A 120 23.63 20.80 -0.98
CA PRO A 120 23.52 22.24 -0.81
C PRO A 120 24.56 22.77 0.19
N SER A 121 25.22 23.86 -0.17
CA SER A 121 26.27 24.45 0.65
C SER A 121 26.19 25.97 0.70
N VAL A 122 26.64 26.54 1.81
CA VAL A 122 26.84 27.98 2.02
C VAL A 122 28.32 28.22 2.32
N ASN A 123 28.98 29.07 1.53
CA ASN A 123 30.35 29.51 1.82
C ASN A 123 30.34 30.56 2.93
N ASN A 124 31.03 30.30 4.04
CA ASN A 124 31.04 31.16 5.22
C ASN A 124 32.05 32.32 5.11
N GLY A 125 32.88 32.36 4.06
CA GLY A 125 33.84 33.45 3.79
C GLY A 125 35.17 33.36 4.55
N ASP A 126 35.39 32.30 5.32
CA ASP A 126 36.60 32.05 6.13
C ASP A 126 37.36 30.77 5.72
N GLY A 127 36.98 30.17 4.59
CA GLY A 127 37.50 28.88 4.13
C GLY A 127 36.67 27.67 4.58
N THR A 128 35.58 27.90 5.32
CA THR A 128 34.60 26.87 5.68
C THR A 128 33.30 26.98 4.87
N PHE A 129 32.61 25.84 4.78
CA PHE A 129 31.32 25.70 4.12
C PHE A 129 30.35 24.99 5.06
N THR A 130 29.13 25.50 5.16
CA THR A 130 28.04 24.82 5.85
C THR A 130 27.26 24.00 4.83
N LEU A 131 27.29 22.68 4.97
CA LEU A 131 26.57 21.74 4.12
C LEU A 131 25.25 21.36 4.78
N THR A 132 24.15 21.36 4.03
CA THR A 132 22.85 20.87 4.51
C THR A 132 22.59 19.51 3.92
N LEU A 133 22.59 18.46 4.74
CA LEU A 133 22.34 17.10 4.31
C LEU A 133 20.84 16.90 3.98
N PRO A 134 20.48 16.00 3.04
CA PRO A 134 19.08 15.70 2.75
C PRO A 134 18.35 15.22 4.01
N SER A 135 17.20 15.81 4.31
CA SER A 135 16.38 15.48 5.49
C SER A 135 15.52 14.24 5.34
N ASN A 136 15.34 13.75 4.11
CA ASN A 136 14.58 12.54 3.86
C ASN A 136 15.49 11.32 4.05
N PRO A 137 15.18 10.45 5.02
CA PRO A 137 16.05 9.32 5.34
C PRO A 137 15.88 8.13 4.37
N ASN A 138 15.01 8.26 3.35
CA ASN A 138 14.95 7.41 2.16
C ASN A 138 15.89 7.90 1.04
N VAL A 139 16.31 9.17 1.06
CA VAL A 139 17.34 9.74 0.16
C VAL A 139 18.73 9.50 0.74
N LEU A 140 18.90 9.93 1.99
CA LEU A 140 20.12 9.77 2.77
C LEU A 140 19.94 8.57 3.71
N ILE A 141 19.93 7.38 3.11
CA ILE A 141 19.88 6.13 3.86
C ILE A 141 21.13 5.96 4.72
N VAL A 142 21.01 5.20 5.80
CA VAL A 142 22.15 4.90 6.67
C VAL A 142 23.28 4.21 5.90
N GLY A 143 24.52 4.51 6.27
CA GLY A 143 25.72 3.89 5.69
C GLY A 143 26.80 4.89 5.31
N ASN A 144 27.84 4.39 4.65
CA ASN A 144 29.04 5.17 4.36
C ASN A 144 28.94 5.88 3.01
N TYR A 145 29.35 7.15 2.99
CA TYR A 145 29.39 7.98 1.78
C TYR A 145 30.77 8.61 1.59
N TRP A 146 31.21 8.72 0.34
CA TRP A 146 32.30 9.61 -0.06
C TRP A 146 31.75 11.02 -0.23
N LEU A 147 32.18 11.96 0.60
CA LEU A 147 31.94 13.39 0.42
C LEU A 147 33.07 14.01 -0.42
N PHE A 148 32.71 14.69 -1.51
CA PHE A 148 33.63 15.37 -2.41
C PHE A 148 33.37 16.88 -2.43
N ALA A 149 34.45 17.66 -2.52
CA ALA A 149 34.42 19.07 -2.93
C ALA A 149 34.80 19.18 -4.41
N LEU A 150 34.10 20.01 -5.18
CA LEU A 150 34.32 20.19 -6.62
C LEU A 150 34.66 21.65 -6.95
N ASN A 151 35.66 21.86 -7.81
CA ASN A 151 35.93 23.18 -8.38
C ASN A 151 35.04 23.48 -9.60
N SER A 152 35.17 24.69 -10.17
CA SER A 152 34.38 25.14 -11.31
C SER A 152 34.53 24.31 -12.59
N ASN A 153 35.60 23.51 -12.69
CA ASN A 153 35.83 22.61 -13.83
C ASN A 153 35.28 21.19 -13.59
N GLY A 154 34.66 20.96 -12.43
CA GLY A 154 34.16 19.64 -12.02
C GLY A 154 35.24 18.70 -11.49
N THR A 155 36.48 19.16 -11.25
CA THR A 155 37.54 18.33 -10.66
C THR A 155 37.23 18.08 -9.18
N PRO A 156 37.08 16.83 -8.73
CA PRO A 156 36.76 16.51 -7.34
C PRO A 156 38.02 16.46 -6.45
N SER A 157 37.84 16.75 -5.16
CA SER A 157 38.79 16.40 -4.09
C SER A 157 38.98 14.89 -3.99
N LEU A 158 39.91 14.43 -3.15
CA LEU A 158 39.77 13.07 -2.62
C LEU A 158 38.45 13.01 -1.83
N GLY A 159 37.72 11.91 -1.97
CA GLY A 159 36.48 11.71 -1.22
C GLY A 159 36.80 11.46 0.24
N GLU A 160 36.18 12.15 1.18
CA GLU A 160 36.32 11.85 2.61
C GLU A 160 35.09 11.10 3.10
N THR A 161 35.28 10.11 3.99
CA THR A 161 34.17 9.27 4.46
C THR A 161 33.30 10.06 5.43
N LEU A 162 32.00 10.11 5.18
CA LEU A 162 30.96 10.51 6.13
C LEU A 162 30.00 9.34 6.32
N GLN A 163 29.79 8.91 7.55
CA GLN A 163 28.81 7.89 7.88
C GLN A 163 27.47 8.56 8.18
N VAL A 164 26.41 8.14 7.49
CA VAL A 164 25.06 8.56 7.80
C VAL A 164 24.49 7.61 8.85
N ILE A 165 24.02 8.19 9.95
CA ILE A 165 23.33 7.52 11.06
C ILE A 165 21.88 8.04 11.17
N ARG A 166 21.06 7.46 12.04
CA ARG A 166 19.75 8.01 12.43
C ARG A 166 19.72 8.10 13.95
N ASP A 167 19.18 9.20 14.51
CA ASP A 167 18.79 9.25 15.91
C ASP A 167 17.83 8.08 16.17
N GLU A 168 18.12 7.29 17.20
CA GLU A 168 17.15 6.32 17.67
C GLU A 168 15.91 7.10 18.10
N ILE A 169 14.82 6.97 17.35
CA ILE A 169 13.49 7.04 17.95
C ILE A 169 13.61 6.21 19.21
N SER A 170 13.39 6.84 20.37
CA SER A 170 13.27 6.14 21.65
C SER A 170 12.42 4.91 21.38
N ILE A 171 13.07 3.75 21.38
CA ILE A 171 12.45 2.49 21.00
C ILE A 171 11.20 2.42 21.88
N PRO A 172 9.97 2.50 21.33
CA PRO A 172 8.82 2.07 22.09
C PRO A 172 9.19 0.65 22.48
N PRO A 173 9.23 0.30 23.78
CA PRO A 173 9.87 -0.90 24.25
C PRO A 173 9.51 -2.04 23.31
N ALA A 174 10.54 -2.65 22.72
CA ALA A 174 10.39 -3.87 21.94
C ALA A 174 9.37 -4.73 22.67
N TYR A 175 8.29 -5.13 21.98
CA TYR A 175 7.22 -6.03 22.45
C TYR A 175 7.54 -6.59 23.83
N GLY A 176 6.97 -6.02 24.91
CA GLY A 176 7.52 -6.00 26.29
C GLY A 176 7.92 -7.31 26.96
N ASN A 177 8.73 -8.14 26.31
CA ASN A 177 9.05 -9.54 26.59
C ASN A 177 10.42 -9.97 26.02
N ALA A 178 11.22 -9.14 25.33
CA ALA A 178 12.57 -9.55 24.91
C ALA A 178 13.42 -9.93 26.13
N VAL A 179 14.05 -11.12 26.10
CA VAL A 179 14.86 -11.64 27.21
C VAL A 179 16.32 -11.45 26.87
N TYR A 180 17.05 -10.68 27.67
CA TYR A 180 18.50 -10.52 27.45
C TYR A 180 19.24 -11.78 27.88
N VAL A 181 20.20 -12.20 27.06
CA VAL A 181 21.05 -13.35 27.38
C VAL A 181 21.81 -13.11 28.69
N SER A 182 22.20 -11.85 28.95
CA SER A 182 22.86 -11.44 30.20
C SER A 182 21.98 -11.57 31.45
N ASP A 183 20.66 -11.73 31.31
CA ASP A 183 19.73 -11.98 32.42
C ASP A 183 19.47 -13.48 32.66
N LEU A 184 19.92 -14.36 31.75
CA LEU A 184 19.69 -15.80 31.84
C LEU A 184 20.81 -16.54 32.58
N PRO A 185 20.50 -17.61 33.34
CA PRO A 185 21.53 -18.46 33.92
C PRO A 185 22.35 -19.13 32.81
N PHE A 186 23.67 -19.00 32.86
CA PHE A 186 24.54 -19.77 31.97
C PHE A 186 24.70 -21.18 32.54
N THR A 187 24.52 -22.20 31.69
CA THR A 187 24.76 -23.59 32.09
C THR A 187 26.24 -23.88 32.24
N SER A 188 27.08 -23.19 31.46
CA SER A 188 28.53 -23.12 31.65
C SER A 188 29.10 -21.88 30.98
N GLU A 189 30.28 -21.44 31.44
CA GLU A 189 31.04 -20.36 30.83
C GLU A 189 32.54 -20.68 30.89
N THR A 190 33.25 -20.34 29.81
CA THR A 190 34.70 -20.27 29.76
C THR A 190 35.10 -18.98 29.06
N ASN A 191 36.18 -18.35 29.50
CA ASN A 191 36.60 -17.06 28.98
C ASN A 191 38.12 -16.94 29.13
N GLY A 192 38.79 -16.40 28.11
CA GLY A 192 40.25 -16.52 27.98
C GLY A 192 41.01 -15.67 28.99
N TRP A 193 40.43 -14.53 29.36
CA TRP A 193 40.92 -13.65 30.41
C TRP A 193 39.75 -13.11 31.23
N GLY A 194 39.75 -13.36 32.54
CA GLY A 194 38.64 -12.96 33.39
C GLY A 194 37.36 -13.77 33.21
N PRO A 195 36.32 -13.51 34.00
CA PRO A 195 34.97 -14.01 33.70
C PRO A 195 34.37 -13.30 32.47
N ALA A 196 33.38 -13.92 31.84
CA ALA A 196 32.52 -13.20 30.91
C ALA A 196 31.63 -12.25 31.72
N GLU A 197 31.62 -10.98 31.35
CA GLU A 197 30.96 -9.93 32.12
C GLU A 197 29.55 -9.68 31.58
N ARG A 198 28.58 -9.62 32.50
CA ARG A 198 27.16 -9.37 32.16
C ARG A 198 26.91 -7.88 32.20
N ASP A 199 26.35 -7.34 31.11
CA ASP A 199 26.03 -5.93 30.91
C ASP A 199 27.24 -4.98 31.02
N GLN A 200 28.46 -5.53 30.97
CA GLN A 200 29.73 -4.81 31.04
C GLN A 200 30.74 -5.45 30.10
N SER A 201 31.72 -4.67 29.64
CA SER A 201 32.87 -5.17 28.88
C SER A 201 33.74 -6.09 29.74
N ASN A 202 34.58 -6.92 29.14
CA ASN A 202 35.55 -7.70 29.91
C ASN A 202 36.58 -6.74 30.56
N GLY A 203 36.66 -6.70 31.90
CA GLY A 203 37.44 -5.71 32.65
C GLY A 203 38.70 -6.22 33.36
N GLY A 204 38.97 -7.53 33.31
CA GLY A 204 40.12 -8.14 33.99
C GLY A 204 39.75 -9.35 34.83
N THR A 205 40.25 -9.44 36.06
CA THR A 205 40.25 -10.72 36.82
C THR A 205 39.10 -10.88 37.80
N SER A 206 38.35 -9.81 38.09
CA SER A 206 37.27 -9.82 39.09
C SER A 206 35.93 -9.61 38.40
N ALA A 207 34.91 -10.40 38.74
CA ALA A 207 33.57 -10.17 38.19
C ALA A 207 33.07 -8.73 38.47
N GLY A 208 32.50 -8.09 37.46
CA GLY A 208 31.95 -6.74 37.51
C GLY A 208 33.00 -5.62 37.56
N ASP A 209 34.23 -5.88 37.11
CA ASP A 209 35.28 -4.87 36.95
C ASP A 209 35.29 -4.23 35.54
N GLY A 210 34.39 -4.67 34.68
CA GLY A 210 34.16 -4.19 33.33
C GLY A 210 33.67 -2.76 33.22
N SER A 211 33.95 -2.13 32.08
CA SER A 211 33.38 -0.82 31.74
C SER A 211 32.07 -1.00 30.96
N THR A 212 31.44 0.09 30.53
CA THR A 212 30.23 -0.01 29.70
C THR A 212 30.56 -0.72 28.39
N LEU A 213 29.75 -1.71 28.01
CA LEU A 213 29.86 -2.36 26.70
C LEU A 213 29.87 -1.30 25.60
N SER A 214 30.91 -1.29 24.78
CA SER A 214 31.02 -0.31 23.70
C SER A 214 31.56 -0.95 22.43
N LEU A 215 30.88 -0.70 21.30
CA LEU A 215 31.26 -1.19 19.98
C LEU A 215 31.24 -0.04 18.97
N ASN A 216 32.39 0.28 18.39
CA ASN A 216 32.52 1.30 17.34
C ASN A 216 31.95 2.67 17.75
N GLY A 217 32.16 3.05 19.01
CA GLY A 217 31.72 4.30 19.62
C GLY A 217 30.31 4.27 20.23
N LEU A 218 29.54 3.21 20.02
CA LEU A 218 28.18 3.06 20.59
C LEU A 218 28.24 2.30 21.91
N THR A 219 27.52 2.76 22.92
CA THR A 219 27.45 2.11 24.24
C THR A 219 26.16 1.33 24.42
N TYR A 220 26.24 0.17 25.06
CA TYR A 220 25.11 -0.73 25.27
C TYR A 220 24.86 -0.94 26.76
N ALA A 221 23.58 -0.88 27.15
CA ALA A 221 23.17 -1.14 28.53
C ALA A 221 23.08 -2.64 28.84
N LYS A 222 22.90 -3.47 27.82
CA LYS A 222 22.68 -4.92 27.93
C LYS A 222 23.58 -5.68 26.97
N GLY A 223 24.06 -6.84 27.39
CA GLY A 223 24.90 -7.71 26.56
C GLY A 223 25.94 -8.48 27.38
N ILE A 224 26.90 -9.12 26.71
CA ILE A 224 27.96 -9.90 27.37
C ILE A 224 29.32 -9.48 26.82
N GLY A 225 30.23 -9.06 27.71
CA GLY A 225 31.63 -8.77 27.38
C GLY A 225 32.51 -9.99 27.63
N GLY A 226 33.26 -10.43 26.63
CA GLY A 226 34.14 -11.60 26.72
C GLY A 226 35.54 -11.33 26.20
N HIS A 227 36.43 -12.30 26.41
CA HIS A 227 37.80 -12.32 25.90
C HIS A 227 38.06 -13.66 25.21
N SER A 228 38.68 -13.64 24.02
CA SER A 228 39.03 -14.86 23.31
C SER A 228 40.01 -15.75 24.12
N TYR A 229 39.89 -17.07 24.21
CA TYR A 229 38.76 -17.90 23.81
C TYR A 229 37.62 -17.79 24.83
N SER A 230 36.42 -17.47 24.37
CA SER A 230 35.19 -17.44 25.18
C SER A 230 34.19 -18.46 24.65
N GLU A 231 33.50 -19.15 25.55
CA GLU A 231 32.37 -20.03 25.24
C GLU A 231 31.34 -19.95 26.38
N ILE A 232 30.14 -19.47 26.06
CA ILE A 232 29.03 -19.29 26.99
C ILE A 232 27.87 -20.15 26.53
N ASN A 233 27.39 -21.04 27.39
CA ASN A 233 26.30 -21.97 27.08
C ASN A 233 25.03 -21.57 27.84
N ILE A 234 23.90 -21.54 27.14
CA ILE A 234 22.56 -21.21 27.66
C ILE A 234 21.60 -22.36 27.34
N ASP A 235 20.78 -22.73 28.31
CA ASP A 235 19.65 -23.64 28.11
C ASP A 235 18.44 -22.82 27.62
N LEU A 236 17.97 -23.14 26.43
CA LEU A 236 16.82 -22.49 25.79
C LEU A 236 15.52 -23.27 26.05
N ALA A 237 15.62 -24.58 26.30
CA ALA A 237 14.49 -25.49 26.50
C ALA A 237 13.37 -25.39 25.44
N GLY A 238 13.71 -25.02 24.19
CA GLY A 238 12.75 -24.84 23.09
C GLY A 238 11.89 -23.57 23.19
N GLN A 239 12.19 -22.64 24.10
CA GLN A 239 11.30 -21.53 24.45
C GLN A 239 11.53 -20.23 23.67
N TYR A 240 12.42 -20.20 22.68
CA TYR A 240 12.82 -18.98 21.98
C TYR A 240 12.79 -19.17 20.47
N LEU A 241 12.37 -18.13 19.74
CA LEU A 241 12.29 -18.12 18.28
C LEU A 241 13.60 -17.71 17.63
N SER A 242 14.29 -16.74 18.23
CA SER A 242 15.50 -16.19 17.64
C SER A 242 16.44 -15.62 18.69
N PHE A 243 17.72 -15.59 18.34
CA PHE A 243 18.77 -14.87 19.04
C PHE A 243 19.25 -13.71 18.17
N PHE A 244 19.38 -12.51 18.75
CA PHE A 244 19.93 -11.33 18.11
C PHE A 244 21.07 -10.76 18.95
N SER A 245 22.13 -10.26 18.31
CA SER A 245 23.19 -9.50 18.97
C SER A 245 23.92 -8.61 17.97
N ASP A 246 24.39 -7.45 18.44
CA ASP A 246 25.49 -6.72 17.81
C ASP A 246 26.82 -7.31 18.30
N ILE A 247 27.75 -7.56 17.39
CA ILE A 247 29.04 -8.18 17.68
C ILE A 247 30.21 -7.32 17.18
N GLY A 248 31.29 -7.30 17.95
CA GLY A 248 32.51 -6.59 17.56
C GLY A 248 33.57 -6.54 18.67
N LEU A 249 34.71 -5.94 18.36
CA LEU A 249 35.75 -5.65 19.35
C LEU A 249 35.28 -4.54 20.29
N ASP A 250 35.44 -4.77 21.59
CA ASP A 250 35.07 -3.80 22.62
C ASP A 250 35.98 -2.56 22.58
N ASP A 251 35.43 -1.35 22.65
CA ASP A 251 36.22 -0.11 22.53
C ASP A 251 37.07 0.19 23.78
N SER A 252 36.79 -0.44 24.92
CA SER A 252 37.56 -0.30 26.17
C SER A 252 38.77 -1.25 26.26
N ARG A 253 39.03 -2.03 25.20
CA ARG A 253 40.13 -3.00 25.12
C ARG A 253 41.52 -2.40 25.31
N ASP A 254 42.41 -3.20 25.90
CA ASP A 254 43.82 -2.84 26.09
C ASP A 254 44.62 -3.05 24.78
N GLY A 255 44.64 -2.01 23.93
CA GLY A 255 45.50 -1.94 22.73
C GLY A 255 44.79 -2.19 21.40
N LEU A 256 45.43 -1.73 20.31
CA LEU A 256 44.93 -1.82 18.94
C LEU A 256 45.61 -2.97 18.19
N CYS A 257 45.33 -4.20 18.62
CA CYS A 257 45.82 -5.42 17.98
C CYS A 257 44.83 -6.60 18.05
N GLY A 258 43.61 -6.36 18.50
CA GLY A 258 42.59 -7.40 18.66
C GLY A 258 42.26 -8.06 17.34
N ASN A 259 42.13 -9.40 17.36
CA ASN A 259 41.73 -10.17 16.19
C ASN A 259 40.90 -11.38 16.60
N ILE A 260 39.61 -11.15 16.75
CA ILE A 260 38.66 -12.17 17.21
C ILE A 260 37.68 -12.54 16.10
N ARG A 261 37.01 -13.67 16.26
CA ARG A 261 35.83 -14.05 15.48
C ARG A 261 34.73 -14.50 16.42
N PHE A 262 33.49 -14.25 16.04
CA PHE A 262 32.31 -14.68 16.79
C PHE A 262 31.74 -15.92 16.12
N ALA A 263 31.29 -16.88 16.92
CA ALA A 263 30.57 -18.04 16.41
C ALA A 263 29.37 -18.37 17.31
N VAL A 264 28.30 -18.85 16.69
CA VAL A 264 27.08 -19.27 17.38
C VAL A 264 26.79 -20.72 17.01
N ASP A 265 26.70 -21.58 18.03
CA ASP A 265 26.21 -22.94 17.87
C ASP A 265 24.81 -23.08 18.49
N VAL A 266 23.94 -23.81 17.80
CA VAL A 266 22.58 -24.16 18.23
C VAL A 266 22.49 -25.68 18.27
N ASP A 267 22.14 -26.25 19.43
CA ASP A 267 22.14 -27.70 19.67
C ASP A 267 23.46 -28.40 19.32
N GLY A 268 24.58 -27.69 19.57
CA GLY A 268 25.92 -28.16 19.26
C GLY A 268 26.28 -28.14 17.76
N ILE A 269 25.43 -27.53 16.92
CA ILE A 269 25.67 -27.33 15.48
C ILE A 269 26.01 -25.86 15.24
N ASN A 270 27.15 -25.59 14.62
CA ASN A 270 27.52 -24.23 14.23
C ASN A 270 26.54 -23.66 13.19
N GLN A 271 25.81 -22.60 13.57
CA GLN A 271 24.88 -21.88 12.70
C GLN A 271 25.52 -20.63 12.12
N PHE A 272 26.49 -20.05 12.82
CA PHE A 272 27.15 -18.82 12.40
C PHE A 272 28.61 -18.79 12.80
N THR A 273 29.44 -18.22 11.91
CA THR A 273 30.82 -17.82 12.18
C THR A 273 31.07 -16.52 11.43
N SER A 274 31.46 -15.47 12.15
CA SER A 274 31.76 -14.15 11.56
C SER A 274 33.08 -14.15 10.79
N GLY A 275 33.33 -13.07 10.05
CA GLY A 275 34.68 -12.68 9.67
C GLY A 275 35.56 -12.33 10.89
N GLY A 276 36.85 -12.09 10.65
CA GLY A 276 37.75 -11.58 11.68
C GLY A 276 37.50 -10.10 11.99
N PHE A 277 37.34 -9.77 13.27
CA PHE A 277 37.27 -8.41 13.78
C PHE A 277 38.65 -7.92 14.16
N ILE A 278 39.15 -6.97 13.37
CA ILE A 278 40.34 -6.16 13.69
C ILE A 278 39.89 -4.74 14.04
N ASP A 279 40.80 -3.87 14.47
CA ASP A 279 40.44 -2.53 14.99
C ASP A 279 39.62 -1.64 14.05
N THR A 280 39.64 -1.92 12.74
CA THR A 280 38.89 -1.17 11.73
C THR A 280 37.60 -1.89 11.28
N THR A 281 37.34 -3.09 11.77
CA THR A 281 36.14 -3.85 11.40
C THR A 281 34.93 -3.23 12.09
N PRO A 282 33.91 -2.78 11.35
CA PRO A 282 32.70 -2.22 11.95
C PRO A 282 31.92 -3.29 12.71
N THR A 283 31.09 -2.86 13.66
CA THR A 283 30.09 -3.71 14.33
C THR A 283 29.23 -4.45 13.29
N GLU A 284 28.99 -5.73 13.52
CA GLU A 284 28.09 -6.56 12.71
C GLU A 284 26.88 -6.95 13.56
N SER A 285 25.67 -6.87 13.02
CA SER A 285 24.45 -7.33 13.69
C SER A 285 24.09 -8.71 13.16
N ILE A 286 23.77 -9.64 14.06
CA ILE A 286 23.44 -11.02 13.71
C ILE A 286 22.08 -11.42 14.27
N ALA A 287 21.38 -12.29 13.53
CA ALA A 287 20.14 -12.93 13.94
C ALA A 287 20.21 -14.44 13.61
N ILE A 288 19.89 -15.29 14.58
CA ILE A 288 19.98 -16.76 14.49
C ILE A 288 18.62 -17.35 14.85
N ASP A 289 18.11 -18.25 14.01
CA ASP A 289 16.88 -19.02 14.28
C ASP A 289 17.14 -20.02 15.42
N LEU A 290 16.27 -19.99 16.43
CA LEU A 290 16.28 -20.88 17.58
C LEU A 290 15.02 -21.74 17.69
N SER A 291 14.20 -21.77 16.64
CA SER A 291 12.92 -22.49 16.64
C SER A 291 13.09 -23.97 17.00
N GLY A 292 12.62 -24.34 18.20
CA GLY A 292 12.72 -25.69 18.73
C GLY A 292 14.10 -26.08 19.28
N ALA A 293 15.03 -25.13 19.42
CA ALA A 293 16.37 -25.37 19.93
C ALA A 293 16.40 -25.52 21.46
N ASP A 294 17.19 -26.47 21.95
CA ASP A 294 17.36 -26.72 23.39
C ASP A 294 18.55 -25.94 23.96
N THR A 295 19.59 -25.67 23.17
CA THR A 295 20.82 -25.03 23.65
C THR A 295 21.36 -23.97 22.69
N LEU A 296 21.87 -22.88 23.25
CA LEU A 296 22.60 -21.82 22.54
C LEU A 296 24.01 -21.70 23.11
N THR A 297 25.02 -21.71 22.23
CA THR A 297 26.41 -21.49 22.60
C THR A 297 26.98 -20.28 21.88
N LEU A 298 27.43 -19.28 22.63
CA LEU A 298 28.08 -18.06 22.13
C LEU A 298 29.60 -18.17 22.30
N LYS A 299 30.35 -18.03 21.20
CA LYS A 299 31.81 -18.20 21.17
C LYS A 299 32.56 -16.98 20.66
N ILE A 300 33.60 -16.58 21.37
CA ILE A 300 34.61 -15.65 20.86
C ILE A 300 35.91 -16.43 20.67
N GLU A 301 36.36 -16.57 19.44
CA GLU A 301 37.56 -17.33 19.11
C GLU A 301 38.68 -16.40 18.66
N ASP A 302 39.92 -16.79 18.94
CA ASP A 302 41.12 -16.09 18.49
C ASP A 302 41.40 -16.44 17.01
N ASN A 303 41.71 -15.41 16.23
CA ASN A 303 41.87 -15.51 14.77
C ASN A 303 43.30 -15.16 14.28
N ASN A 304 44.26 -14.87 15.17
CA ASN A 304 45.68 -14.64 14.77
C ASN A 304 46.75 -15.18 15.74
N SER A 305 46.38 -15.85 16.83
CA SER A 305 47.32 -16.35 17.87
C SER A 305 48.05 -15.26 18.66
N GLU A 306 47.61 -14.01 18.60
CA GLU A 306 48.08 -12.89 19.42
C GLU A 306 47.00 -12.53 20.44
N SER A 307 47.34 -12.41 21.73
CA SER A 307 46.35 -12.28 22.81
C SER A 307 46.09 -10.84 23.26
N CYS A 308 46.38 -9.83 22.43
CA CYS A 308 46.31 -8.44 22.84
C CYS A 308 45.09 -7.74 22.23
N GLY A 309 44.24 -7.16 23.08
CA GLY A 309 43.03 -6.45 22.65
C GLY A 309 41.87 -7.36 22.20
N ASP A 310 41.86 -8.65 22.55
CA ASP A 310 40.83 -9.61 22.10
C ASP A 310 39.52 -9.56 22.92
N HIS A 311 39.15 -8.37 23.38
CA HIS A 311 37.89 -8.17 24.08
C HIS A 311 36.80 -8.02 23.02
N GLY A 312 35.77 -8.85 23.10
CA GLY A 312 34.62 -8.80 22.20
C GLY A 312 33.32 -8.70 22.98
N ASN A 313 32.36 -7.95 22.45
CA ASN A 313 31.03 -7.85 23.04
C ASN A 313 30.00 -8.58 22.18
N TRP A 314 29.14 -9.35 22.85
CA TRP A 314 27.80 -9.67 22.40
C TRP A 314 26.86 -8.57 22.91
N ALA A 315 26.90 -7.41 22.27
CA ALA A 315 26.14 -6.24 22.66
C ALA A 315 24.66 -6.41 22.26
N ASN A 316 23.75 -5.96 23.11
CA ASN A 316 22.30 -6.13 22.94
C ASN A 316 21.88 -7.60 22.68
N ALA A 317 22.63 -8.56 23.23
CA ALA A 317 22.37 -9.98 23.10
C ALA A 317 20.99 -10.34 23.69
N GLN A 318 20.02 -10.61 22.83
CA GLN A 318 18.62 -10.81 23.18
C GLN A 318 18.05 -12.06 22.52
N LEU A 319 17.10 -12.68 23.22
CA LEU A 319 16.27 -13.77 22.74
C LEU A 319 14.85 -13.29 22.58
N THR A 320 14.22 -13.69 21.50
CA THR A 320 12.78 -13.51 21.29
C THR A 320 12.06 -14.72 21.87
N PRO A 321 11.27 -14.58 22.95
CA PRO A 321 10.49 -15.69 23.46
C PRO A 321 9.54 -16.21 22.39
N LEU A 322 9.40 -17.52 22.34
CA LEU A 322 8.34 -18.19 21.60
C LEU A 322 7.02 -17.82 22.27
N GLN A 323 6.27 -16.89 21.68
CA GLN A 323 4.98 -16.48 22.20
C GLN A 323 3.94 -17.57 21.92
N GLN A 324 3.86 -18.51 22.86
CA GLN A 324 2.95 -19.66 22.83
C GLN A 324 1.49 -19.16 22.97
N PRO A 325 0.58 -19.43 22.03
CA PRO A 325 -0.83 -19.09 22.19
C PRO A 325 -1.46 -19.92 23.31
N GLY A 326 -2.28 -19.30 24.16
CA GLY A 326 -3.09 -20.06 25.11
C GLY A 326 -4.25 -20.78 24.43
N PHE A 327 -4.56 -22.00 24.87
CA PHE A 327 -5.74 -22.76 24.43
C PHE A 327 -6.70 -22.95 25.60
N ARG A 328 -7.99 -23.02 25.29
CA ARG A 328 -9.02 -23.28 26.30
C ARG A 328 -9.13 -24.76 26.61
N TYR A 329 -9.01 -25.62 25.59
CA TYR A 329 -9.20 -27.05 25.70
C TYR A 329 -7.94 -27.83 25.36
N TYR A 330 -7.67 -28.87 26.13
CA TYR A 330 -6.57 -29.81 25.90
C TYR A 330 -7.12 -31.24 25.96
N ARG A 331 -6.74 -32.09 25.00
CA ARG A 331 -7.24 -33.46 24.84
C ARG A 331 -6.09 -34.46 24.81
N PHE A 332 -6.05 -35.33 25.80
CA PHE A 332 -5.13 -36.46 25.88
C PHE A 332 -5.81 -37.73 25.41
N THR A 333 -5.30 -38.33 24.34
CA THR A 333 -5.86 -39.54 23.72
C THR A 333 -4.86 -40.69 23.82
N PRO A 334 -5.11 -41.72 24.65
CA PRO A 334 -4.23 -42.89 24.72
C PRO A 334 -4.35 -43.75 23.44
N PHE A 335 -3.21 -44.10 22.84
CA PHE A 335 -3.13 -44.93 21.62
C PHE A 335 -2.73 -46.38 21.92
N LYS A 336 -1.83 -46.57 22.89
CA LYS A 336 -1.31 -47.88 23.28
C LYS A 336 -1.04 -47.91 24.78
N LEU A 337 -1.43 -48.99 25.43
CA LEU A 337 -1.12 -49.24 26.84
C LEU A 337 0.09 -50.18 26.95
N ARG A 338 0.73 -50.20 28.12
CA ARG A 338 1.96 -50.97 28.37
C ARG A 338 1.81 -52.45 27.96
N ASP A 339 0.66 -53.05 28.23
CA ASP A 339 0.29 -54.36 27.72
C ASP A 339 -1.19 -54.39 27.33
N ASP A 340 -1.48 -54.05 26.07
CA ASP A 340 -2.84 -54.07 25.53
C ASP A 340 -3.51 -55.44 25.55
N SER A 341 -2.73 -56.53 25.64
CA SER A 341 -3.30 -57.89 25.71
C SER A 341 -3.89 -58.20 27.09
N LEU A 342 -3.44 -57.49 28.13
CA LEU A 342 -3.90 -57.64 29.51
C LEU A 342 -4.76 -56.46 29.98
N ALA A 343 -4.58 -55.28 29.41
CA ALA A 343 -5.28 -54.06 29.83
C ALA A 343 -6.74 -54.01 29.37
N ASP A 344 -7.67 -54.09 30.33
CA ASP A 344 -9.11 -53.96 30.13
C ASP A 344 -9.62 -52.50 30.12
N SER A 345 -8.75 -51.54 30.46
CA SER A 345 -9.08 -50.12 30.66
C SER A 345 -7.80 -49.28 30.64
N VAL A 346 -7.92 -47.96 30.46
CA VAL A 346 -6.83 -46.99 30.69
C VAL A 346 -6.99 -46.35 32.07
N GLN A 347 -5.89 -45.93 32.68
CA GLN A 347 -5.94 -45.18 33.95
C GLN A 347 -4.75 -44.24 34.12
N LEU A 348 -4.97 -43.15 34.87
CA LEU A 348 -3.96 -42.19 35.31
C LEU A 348 -4.32 -41.70 36.71
N ALA A 349 -3.33 -41.52 37.58
CA ALA A 349 -3.54 -40.84 38.86
C ALA A 349 -3.64 -39.32 38.69
N GLU A 350 -2.79 -38.75 37.84
CA GLU A 350 -2.83 -37.32 37.51
C GLU A 350 -2.46 -37.14 36.04
N LEU A 351 -3.02 -36.14 35.38
CA LEU A 351 -2.54 -35.53 34.16
C LEU A 351 -2.43 -34.03 34.45
N ALA A 352 -1.20 -33.55 34.63
CA ALA A 352 -0.88 -32.19 35.03
C ALA A 352 -0.34 -31.41 33.83
N PHE A 353 -0.83 -30.18 33.67
CA PHE A 353 -0.30 -29.20 32.72
C PHE A 353 0.48 -28.13 33.49
N PHE A 354 1.47 -27.54 32.84
CA PHE A 354 2.36 -26.56 33.44
C PHE A 354 2.55 -25.34 32.53
N ASP A 355 2.70 -24.18 33.15
CA ASP A 355 3.12 -22.91 32.55
C ASP A 355 4.36 -22.43 33.29
N ASP A 356 5.49 -22.32 32.59
CA ASP A 356 6.83 -22.05 33.15
C ASP A 356 7.15 -22.87 34.42
N GLY A 357 6.86 -24.18 34.35
CA GLY A 357 7.07 -25.12 35.45
C GLY A 357 6.06 -25.02 36.60
N THR A 358 5.11 -24.09 36.54
CA THR A 358 4.01 -23.95 37.51
C THR A 358 2.81 -24.78 37.05
N ARG A 359 2.34 -25.70 37.90
CA ARG A 359 1.13 -26.51 37.59
C ARG A 359 -0.09 -25.60 37.45
N ILE A 360 -0.84 -25.78 36.37
CA ILE A 360 -2.12 -25.12 36.10
C ILE A 360 -3.27 -26.11 36.23
N TYR A 361 -4.42 -25.62 36.68
CA TYR A 361 -5.60 -26.43 36.97
C TYR A 361 -6.74 -26.11 36.01
N SER A 362 -7.44 -27.15 35.55
CA SER A 362 -8.60 -26.99 34.68
C SER A 362 -9.80 -26.43 35.44
N ALA A 363 -10.67 -25.67 34.75
CA ALA A 363 -11.96 -25.26 35.29
C ALA A 363 -12.95 -26.43 35.29
N SER A 364 -12.85 -27.31 34.28
CA SER A 364 -13.58 -28.57 34.23
C SER A 364 -12.86 -29.61 33.38
N HIS A 365 -13.25 -30.88 33.55
CA HIS A 365 -12.66 -32.02 32.86
C HIS A 365 -13.76 -33.01 32.48
N LEU A 366 -13.58 -33.69 31.35
CA LEU A 366 -14.58 -34.57 30.74
C LEU A 366 -13.87 -35.79 30.14
N SER A 367 -14.54 -36.94 30.14
CA SER A 367 -14.12 -38.12 29.38
C SER A 367 -15.22 -38.42 28.34
N PRO A 368 -15.16 -37.81 27.14
CA PRO A 368 -16.23 -37.89 26.16
C PRO A 368 -16.52 -39.34 25.75
N GLY A 369 -17.75 -39.80 26.03
CA GLY A 369 -18.13 -41.19 25.76
C GLY A 369 -17.46 -42.22 26.68
N GLY A 370 -16.79 -41.80 27.76
CA GLY A 370 -16.11 -42.69 28.71
C GLY A 370 -17.07 -43.54 29.56
N ASN A 371 -16.61 -44.73 29.94
CA ASN A 371 -17.24 -45.64 30.88
C ASN A 371 -16.37 -45.75 32.14
N ASN A 372 -16.61 -44.85 33.10
CA ASN A 372 -15.83 -44.73 34.31
C ASN A 372 -16.53 -45.39 35.52
N PRO A 373 -15.81 -46.14 36.38
CA PRO A 373 -16.35 -46.60 37.66
C PRO A 373 -16.79 -45.45 38.58
N PRO A 374 -17.75 -45.69 39.50
CA PRO A 374 -18.10 -44.70 40.51
C PRO A 374 -16.87 -44.27 41.33
N GLY A 375 -16.58 -42.97 41.33
CA GLY A 375 -15.43 -42.40 42.06
C GLY A 375 -14.11 -42.38 41.30
N GLU A 376 -14.05 -42.87 40.06
CA GLU A 376 -12.86 -42.90 39.19
C GLU A 376 -13.08 -42.13 37.87
N GLY A 377 -13.92 -41.08 37.90
CA GLY A 377 -14.22 -40.23 36.76
C GLY A 377 -13.09 -39.26 36.39
N ALA A 378 -13.27 -38.49 35.30
CA ALA A 378 -12.25 -37.58 34.74
C ALA A 378 -11.61 -36.64 35.78
N GLY A 379 -12.37 -36.19 36.79
CA GLY A 379 -11.85 -35.30 37.83
C GLY A 379 -10.84 -35.90 38.78
N LYS A 380 -10.64 -37.21 38.71
CA LYS A 380 -9.58 -37.90 39.44
C LYS A 380 -8.24 -37.88 38.73
N ALA A 381 -8.13 -37.22 37.58
CA ALA A 381 -6.87 -36.96 36.93
C ALA A 381 -6.33 -35.54 37.21
N ASP A 382 -7.09 -34.67 37.90
CA ASP A 382 -6.68 -33.29 38.19
C ASP A 382 -7.04 -32.86 39.62
N ASP A 383 -7.01 -33.78 40.59
CA ASP A 383 -7.34 -33.49 42.00
C ASP A 383 -6.12 -33.37 42.93
N ASP A 384 -4.92 -33.35 42.35
CA ASP A 384 -3.62 -33.24 43.04
C ASP A 384 -3.45 -34.31 44.14
N ASN A 385 -4.03 -35.49 43.90
CA ASN A 385 -4.02 -36.61 44.80
C ASN A 385 -3.70 -37.91 44.06
N SER A 386 -2.42 -38.25 44.06
CA SER A 386 -1.91 -39.48 43.45
C SER A 386 -2.42 -40.79 44.07
N PHE A 387 -3.25 -40.74 45.12
CA PHE A 387 -3.97 -41.89 45.67
C PHE A 387 -5.35 -42.13 45.03
N THR A 388 -5.82 -41.21 44.18
CA THR A 388 -7.00 -41.41 43.35
C THR A 388 -6.60 -41.69 41.90
N LYS A 389 -7.57 -42.03 41.05
CA LYS A 389 -7.31 -42.28 39.64
C LYS A 389 -8.53 -42.02 38.78
N TRP A 390 -8.30 -41.48 37.60
CA TRP A 390 -9.22 -41.63 36.48
C TRP A 390 -9.03 -43.03 35.88
N ARG A 391 -10.14 -43.70 35.58
CA ARG A 391 -10.13 -44.99 34.89
C ARG A 391 -11.26 -45.05 33.87
N ASP A 392 -10.94 -45.44 32.64
CA ASP A 392 -11.93 -45.60 31.57
C ASP A 392 -11.82 -46.97 30.89
N TYR A 393 -12.93 -47.72 30.88
CA TYR A 393 -13.04 -48.99 30.17
C TYR A 393 -13.12 -48.83 28.65
N ASN A 394 -13.56 -47.67 28.16
CA ASN A 394 -13.61 -47.41 26.72
C ASN A 394 -12.26 -46.97 26.16
N LYS A 395 -11.26 -46.75 27.03
CA LYS A 395 -9.92 -46.25 26.67
C LYS A 395 -10.00 -44.95 25.85
N GLY A 396 -11.01 -44.13 26.13
CA GLY A 396 -11.28 -42.88 25.42
C GLY A 396 -10.39 -41.73 25.87
N ALA A 397 -10.58 -40.59 25.22
CA ALA A 397 -9.83 -39.38 25.52
C ALA A 397 -10.25 -38.74 26.85
N LEU A 398 -9.31 -38.00 27.44
CA LEU A 398 -9.51 -37.14 28.58
C LEU A 398 -9.36 -35.68 28.12
N VAL A 399 -10.37 -34.86 28.37
CA VAL A 399 -10.44 -33.46 27.90
C VAL A 399 -10.46 -32.52 29.10
N TYR A 400 -9.58 -31.54 29.09
CA TYR A 400 -9.48 -30.44 30.06
C TYR A 400 -10.06 -29.19 29.42
N ASP A 401 -10.91 -28.46 30.13
CA ASP A 401 -11.40 -27.11 29.79
C ASP A 401 -10.92 -26.15 30.90
N PHE A 402 -10.02 -25.24 30.55
CA PHE A 402 -9.50 -24.21 31.46
C PHE A 402 -10.45 -23.02 31.65
N GLY A 403 -11.56 -22.96 30.90
CA GLY A 403 -12.56 -21.89 30.94
C GLY A 403 -12.15 -20.63 30.17
N THR A 404 -10.85 -20.37 30.09
CA THR A 404 -10.21 -19.30 29.31
C THR A 404 -9.05 -19.86 28.49
N ASN A 405 -8.54 -19.09 27.53
CA ASN A 405 -7.30 -19.45 26.86
C ASN A 405 -6.15 -19.42 27.88
N THR A 406 -5.53 -20.56 28.09
CA THR A 406 -4.45 -20.77 29.07
C THR A 406 -3.26 -21.36 28.36
N ILE A 407 -2.06 -20.82 28.65
CA ILE A 407 -0.81 -21.34 28.10
C ILE A 407 -0.43 -22.58 28.91
N ALA A 408 -0.09 -23.66 28.22
CA ALA A 408 0.49 -24.86 28.81
C ALA A 408 1.72 -25.22 27.98
N ASN A 409 2.91 -24.91 28.49
CA ASN A 409 4.19 -25.13 27.78
C ASN A 409 4.78 -26.51 28.05
N SER A 410 4.25 -27.24 29.02
CA SER A 410 4.60 -28.64 29.28
C SER A 410 3.44 -29.38 29.96
N TYR A 411 3.48 -30.71 29.88
CA TYR A 411 2.52 -31.57 30.57
C TYR A 411 3.19 -32.86 31.05
N GLY A 412 2.59 -33.53 32.01
CA GLY A 412 3.04 -34.85 32.44
C GLY A 412 1.94 -35.59 33.19
N PHE A 413 2.01 -36.91 33.21
CA PHE A 413 1.06 -37.72 33.96
C PHE A 413 1.72 -38.56 35.05
N THR A 414 0.92 -38.91 36.06
CA THR A 414 1.30 -39.77 37.19
C THR A 414 0.67 -41.14 37.03
N THR A 415 1.47 -42.19 37.19
CA THR A 415 0.98 -43.57 37.14
C THR A 415 -0.02 -43.86 38.26
N ALA A 416 -1.10 -44.58 37.95
CA ALA A 416 -2.15 -44.90 38.91
C ALA A 416 -1.66 -45.78 40.08
N ILE A 417 -2.48 -45.89 41.12
CA ILE A 417 -2.17 -46.66 42.35
C ILE A 417 -2.01 -48.17 42.13
N ASP A 418 -2.46 -48.71 41.00
CA ASP A 418 -2.50 -50.16 40.69
C ASP A 418 -2.22 -50.45 39.19
N ALA A 419 -2.15 -51.74 38.84
CA ALA A 419 -2.17 -52.29 37.46
C ALA A 419 -1.32 -51.57 36.40
N ALA A 420 -0.02 -51.85 36.35
CA ALA A 420 0.92 -51.20 35.44
C ALA A 420 0.64 -51.50 33.94
N GLU A 421 -0.06 -52.59 33.63
CA GLU A 421 -0.47 -52.96 32.28
C GLU A 421 -1.37 -51.91 31.61
N ARG A 422 -2.12 -51.13 32.41
CA ARG A 422 -3.09 -50.12 31.95
C ARG A 422 -2.51 -48.72 31.72
N ASP A 423 -1.21 -48.53 31.99
CA ASP A 423 -0.58 -47.24 31.80
C ASP A 423 -0.43 -46.92 30.31
N PRO A 424 -0.71 -45.68 29.88
CA PRO A 424 -0.34 -45.22 28.54
C PRO A 424 1.17 -45.32 28.31
N VAL A 425 1.55 -45.90 27.17
CA VAL A 425 2.92 -45.87 26.64
C VAL A 425 2.99 -45.20 25.28
N ARG A 426 1.83 -44.96 24.63
CA ARG A 426 1.70 -44.11 23.45
C ARG A 426 0.40 -43.34 23.51
N TRP A 427 0.42 -42.09 23.09
CA TRP A 427 -0.73 -41.20 23.15
C TRP A 427 -0.53 -40.02 22.20
N MET A 428 -1.57 -39.21 22.07
CA MET A 428 -1.54 -37.95 21.35
C MET A 428 -2.13 -36.88 22.27
N LEU A 429 -1.50 -35.71 22.30
CA LEU A 429 -2.02 -34.53 22.96
C LEU A 429 -2.41 -33.49 21.91
N GLU A 430 -3.63 -32.99 22.02
CA GLU A 430 -4.21 -32.01 21.12
C GLU A 430 -4.72 -30.79 21.90
N ALA A 431 -4.80 -29.63 21.26
CA ALA A 431 -5.32 -28.40 21.86
C ALA A 431 -6.38 -27.72 20.96
N SER A 432 -7.26 -26.94 21.55
CA SER A 432 -8.35 -26.24 20.86
C SER A 432 -8.78 -24.97 21.60
N LYS A 433 -9.15 -23.91 20.86
CA LYS A 433 -9.76 -22.69 21.42
C LYS A 433 -11.28 -22.81 21.58
N ASP A 434 -11.93 -23.53 20.67
CA ASP A 434 -13.40 -23.57 20.53
C ASP A 434 -14.02 -24.92 20.93
N GLY A 435 -13.18 -25.96 21.10
CA GLY A 435 -13.60 -27.32 21.42
C GLY A 435 -13.98 -28.16 20.20
N ASN A 436 -13.97 -27.58 18.99
CA ASN A 436 -14.35 -28.24 17.75
C ASN A 436 -13.15 -28.46 16.83
N SER A 437 -12.30 -27.45 16.69
CA SER A 437 -11.10 -27.47 15.86
C SER A 437 -9.89 -27.81 16.73
N TRP A 438 -9.28 -28.96 16.48
CA TRP A 438 -8.19 -29.49 17.29
C TRP A 438 -6.90 -29.51 16.49
N ILE A 439 -5.82 -29.04 17.11
CA ILE A 439 -4.46 -29.15 16.57
C ILE A 439 -3.69 -30.16 17.41
N ILE A 440 -2.81 -30.93 16.77
CA ILE A 440 -1.88 -31.83 17.46
C ILE A 440 -0.74 -30.98 18.03
N ILE A 441 -0.50 -31.10 19.33
CA ILE A 441 0.57 -30.37 20.03
C ILE A 441 1.66 -31.28 20.60
N ASP A 442 1.38 -32.58 20.71
CA ASP A 442 2.38 -33.62 20.92
C ASP A 442 1.89 -34.95 20.35
N ASP A 443 2.70 -35.58 19.48
CA ASP A 443 2.41 -36.88 18.88
C ASP A 443 3.40 -37.92 19.41
N GLN A 444 2.94 -38.74 20.38
CA GLN A 444 3.70 -39.84 20.97
C GLN A 444 3.19 -41.21 20.48
N THR A 445 2.70 -41.30 19.24
CA THR A 445 2.05 -42.51 18.72
C THR A 445 3.00 -43.52 18.06
N ASP A 446 4.21 -43.11 17.69
CA ASP A 446 5.15 -43.92 16.91
C ASP A 446 5.98 -44.91 17.74
N ALA A 447 6.39 -44.54 18.97
CA ALA A 447 7.25 -45.35 19.83
C ALA A 447 6.74 -45.42 21.27
N ASP A 448 7.02 -46.53 21.98
CA ASP A 448 6.64 -46.67 23.38
C ASP A 448 7.49 -45.71 24.24
N TYR A 449 6.83 -44.77 24.92
CA TYR A 449 7.43 -43.93 25.95
C TYR A 449 7.81 -44.79 27.17
N ALA A 450 8.92 -44.43 27.84
CA ALA A 450 9.46 -45.15 28.98
C ALA A 450 8.66 -44.89 30.28
N THR A 451 7.34 -45.10 30.26
CA THR A 451 6.46 -44.86 31.40
C THR A 451 6.92 -45.68 32.63
N PRO A 452 7.12 -45.08 33.81
CA PRO A 452 7.63 -45.76 35.00
C PRO A 452 6.80 -46.97 35.42
N GLY A 453 7.45 -48.07 35.80
CA GLY A 453 6.76 -49.23 36.39
C GLY A 453 6.33 -48.99 37.84
N ALA A 454 7.05 -48.13 38.56
CA ALA A 454 6.66 -47.68 39.89
C ALA A 454 5.30 -46.96 39.84
N ARG A 455 4.48 -47.16 40.88
CA ARG A 455 3.14 -46.56 41.00
C ARG A 455 3.24 -45.18 41.62
N GLN A 456 2.24 -44.33 41.38
CA GLN A 456 2.19 -42.96 41.91
C GLN A 456 3.45 -42.16 41.56
N THR A 457 4.02 -42.45 40.39
CA THR A 457 5.27 -41.84 39.92
C THR A 457 4.93 -40.99 38.71
N GLN A 458 5.26 -39.70 38.79
CA GLN A 458 5.12 -38.77 37.69
C GLN A 458 6.20 -39.02 36.64
N ILE A 459 5.84 -38.95 35.36
CA ILE A 459 6.84 -38.86 34.28
C ILE A 459 7.54 -37.50 34.35
N THR A 460 8.75 -37.41 33.79
CA THR A 460 9.35 -36.10 33.52
C THR A 460 8.39 -35.30 32.64
N PRO A 461 8.00 -34.07 33.02
CA PRO A 461 7.16 -33.23 32.18
C PRO A 461 7.75 -33.13 30.77
N ILE A 462 6.89 -33.32 29.78
CA ILE A 462 7.22 -33.23 28.36
C ILE A 462 6.90 -31.79 27.95
N ASN A 463 7.92 -31.10 27.45
CA ASN A 463 7.73 -29.77 26.86
C ASN A 463 6.90 -29.90 25.60
N VAL A 464 5.87 -29.07 25.48
CA VAL A 464 5.07 -28.95 24.27
C VAL A 464 5.46 -27.67 23.58
N VAL A 465 6.03 -27.83 22.39
CA VAL A 465 6.15 -26.73 21.45
C VAL A 465 4.78 -26.66 20.79
N LEU A 466 3.89 -25.79 21.27
CA LEU A 466 2.69 -25.48 20.47
C LEU A 466 3.25 -24.98 19.14
N PRO A 467 2.81 -25.52 17.98
CA PRO A 467 3.25 -25.01 16.70
C PRO A 467 3.09 -23.52 16.79
N GLY A 468 4.20 -22.79 16.54
CA GLY A 468 4.22 -21.34 16.56
C GLY A 468 3.05 -20.91 15.71
N VAL A 469 1.95 -20.56 16.37
CA VAL A 469 0.88 -19.88 15.70
C VAL A 469 1.58 -18.59 15.36
N ILE A 470 1.83 -18.40 14.07
CA ILE A 470 1.88 -17.07 13.51
C ILE A 470 0.76 -16.35 14.23
N VAL A 471 1.13 -15.46 15.16
CA VAL A 471 0.25 -14.81 16.15
C VAL A 471 -1.11 -14.77 15.53
N GLU A 472 -2.09 -15.52 16.07
CA GLU A 472 -3.41 -15.59 15.46
C GLU A 472 -3.80 -14.14 15.30
N LEU A 473 -3.78 -13.68 14.04
CA LEU A 473 -3.69 -12.25 13.80
C LEU A 473 -4.92 -11.68 14.50
N PRO A 474 -4.81 -10.56 15.23
CA PRO A 474 -6.02 -9.85 15.60
C PRO A 474 -6.86 -9.73 14.32
N GLU A 475 -8.19 -9.78 14.42
CA GLU A 475 -9.07 -9.70 13.25
C GLU A 475 -8.50 -8.66 12.26
N ALA A 476 -8.32 -9.01 10.99
CA ALA A 476 -7.67 -8.10 10.05
C ALA A 476 -8.35 -6.72 10.06
N PRO A 477 -7.62 -5.61 9.84
CA PRO A 477 -8.20 -4.29 9.81
C PRO A 477 -9.48 -4.25 8.95
N ARG A 478 -10.57 -3.74 9.53
CA ARG A 478 -11.88 -3.71 8.86
C ARG A 478 -11.96 -2.48 7.98
N ASN A 479 -11.57 -2.62 6.73
CA ASN A 479 -11.60 -1.54 5.74
C ASN A 479 -12.18 -1.99 4.39
N SER A 480 -12.79 -1.07 3.67
CA SER A 480 -13.39 -1.34 2.36
C SER A 480 -12.31 -1.77 1.36
N THR A 481 -12.54 -2.87 0.67
CA THR A 481 -11.56 -3.52 -0.20
C THR A 481 -12.22 -4.18 -1.41
N THR A 482 -11.47 -4.33 -2.50
CA THR A 482 -11.86 -5.14 -3.67
C THR A 482 -11.47 -6.63 -3.54
N LEU A 483 -10.68 -6.95 -2.52
CA LEU A 483 -10.08 -8.26 -2.28
C LEU A 483 -10.10 -8.56 -0.79
N LEU A 484 -10.65 -9.69 -0.37
CA LEU A 484 -10.50 -10.17 1.00
C LEU A 484 -10.08 -11.63 1.03
N VAL A 485 -9.38 -12.01 2.09
CA VAL A 485 -9.14 -13.41 2.45
C VAL A 485 -10.03 -13.74 3.63
N ARG A 486 -10.62 -14.93 3.58
CA ARG A 486 -11.48 -15.44 4.64
C ARG A 486 -11.14 -16.90 4.90
N GLU A 487 -10.84 -17.21 6.16
CA GLU A 487 -10.74 -18.58 6.60
C GLU A 487 -12.13 -19.25 6.66
N GLN A 488 -12.21 -20.48 6.15
CA GLN A 488 -13.39 -21.32 6.27
C GLN A 488 -12.95 -22.77 6.49
N ALA A 489 -13.28 -23.30 7.67
CA ALA A 489 -12.95 -24.67 8.07
C ALA A 489 -11.44 -25.00 8.00
N GLY A 490 -10.58 -24.07 8.42
CA GLY A 490 -9.13 -24.27 8.45
C GLY A 490 -8.40 -24.00 7.14
N SER A 491 -9.08 -23.45 6.11
CA SER A 491 -8.45 -23.09 4.84
C SER A 491 -8.85 -21.69 4.40
N ASP A 492 -7.91 -20.99 3.75
CA ASP A 492 -8.15 -19.65 3.22
C ASP A 492 -8.89 -19.68 1.88
N PHE A 493 -9.90 -18.83 1.78
CA PHE A 493 -10.60 -18.51 0.53
C PHE A 493 -10.40 -17.04 0.18
N ILE A 494 -10.01 -16.81 -1.07
CA ILE A 494 -9.70 -15.49 -1.61
C ILE A 494 -10.87 -15.02 -2.46
N TRP A 495 -11.44 -13.87 -2.11
CA TRP A 495 -12.62 -13.30 -2.75
C TRP A 495 -12.26 -11.98 -3.44
N ASN A 496 -12.56 -11.87 -4.74
CA ASN A 496 -12.16 -10.74 -5.58
C ASN A 496 -13.35 -10.20 -6.40
N VAL A 497 -13.63 -8.90 -6.33
CA VAL A 497 -14.63 -8.29 -7.24
C VAL A 497 -14.06 -8.06 -8.63
N ASN A 498 -14.90 -8.23 -9.64
CA ASN A 498 -14.58 -7.93 -11.04
C ASN A 498 -15.56 -6.86 -11.57
N PRO A 499 -15.25 -5.56 -11.40
CA PRO A 499 -16.17 -4.47 -11.73
C PRO A 499 -16.64 -4.48 -13.19
N ASP A 500 -15.74 -4.80 -14.13
CA ASP A 500 -16.03 -4.81 -15.57
C ASP A 500 -16.86 -6.03 -16.01
N ASN A 501 -16.89 -7.09 -15.20
CA ASN A 501 -17.56 -8.35 -15.51
C ASN A 501 -18.86 -8.56 -14.71
N GLY A 502 -19.14 -7.70 -13.72
CA GLY A 502 -20.32 -7.88 -12.86
C GLY A 502 -20.26 -9.15 -12.04
N SER A 503 -19.07 -9.58 -11.60
CA SER A 503 -18.87 -10.85 -10.89
C SER A 503 -17.96 -10.74 -9.65
N VAL A 504 -17.98 -11.77 -8.81
CA VAL A 504 -17.02 -12.00 -7.73
C VAL A 504 -16.38 -13.36 -7.91
N THR A 505 -15.06 -13.41 -7.93
CA THR A 505 -14.30 -14.66 -8.04
C THR A 505 -13.84 -15.15 -6.68
N VAL A 506 -13.96 -16.46 -6.48
CA VAL A 506 -13.55 -17.16 -5.26
C VAL A 506 -12.49 -18.19 -5.63
N ALA A 507 -11.35 -18.16 -4.94
CA ALA A 507 -10.28 -19.13 -5.09
C ALA A 507 -9.84 -19.72 -3.74
N ASN A 508 -9.22 -20.90 -3.75
CA ASN A 508 -8.63 -21.50 -2.54
C ASN A 508 -7.18 -21.03 -2.31
N GLU A 509 -6.62 -21.37 -1.16
CA GLU A 509 -5.23 -21.08 -0.76
C GLU A 509 -4.17 -21.65 -1.73
N GLN A 510 -4.48 -22.71 -2.52
CA GLN A 510 -3.58 -23.20 -3.56
C GLN A 510 -3.59 -22.33 -4.83
N GLY A 511 -4.54 -21.38 -4.94
CA GLY A 511 -4.71 -20.49 -6.08
C GLY A 511 -5.63 -21.04 -7.17
N GLN A 512 -6.45 -22.04 -6.86
CA GLN A 512 -7.42 -22.61 -7.80
C GLN A 512 -8.74 -21.85 -7.69
N VAL A 513 -9.27 -21.39 -8.82
CA VAL A 513 -10.61 -20.76 -8.88
C VAL A 513 -11.67 -21.82 -8.62
N VAL A 514 -12.50 -21.56 -7.61
CA VAL A 514 -13.63 -22.40 -7.19
C VAL A 514 -14.93 -21.94 -7.84
N ALA A 515 -15.14 -20.62 -7.93
CA ALA A 515 -16.33 -20.03 -8.54
C ALA A 515 -16.07 -18.62 -9.10
N GLU A 516 -16.82 -18.24 -10.12
CA GLU A 516 -17.04 -16.85 -10.53
C GLU A 516 -18.55 -16.58 -10.45
N ILE A 517 -18.95 -15.74 -9.51
CA ILE A 517 -20.34 -15.56 -9.07
C ILE A 517 -20.88 -14.26 -9.66
N PRO A 518 -21.90 -14.30 -10.53
CA PRO A 518 -22.55 -13.09 -11.03
C PRO A 518 -23.21 -12.28 -9.91
N VAL A 519 -23.02 -10.96 -9.91
CA VAL A 519 -23.60 -10.01 -8.96
C VAL A 519 -24.28 -8.84 -9.71
N GLY A 520 -24.47 -7.69 -9.07
CA GLY A 520 -25.07 -6.52 -9.72
C GLY A 520 -24.06 -5.73 -10.56
N ASP A 521 -24.52 -4.64 -11.17
CA ASP A 521 -23.71 -3.84 -12.10
C ASP A 521 -22.62 -3.02 -11.39
N LYS A 522 -21.40 -3.03 -11.96
CA LYS A 522 -20.14 -2.50 -11.43
C LYS A 522 -19.94 -2.80 -9.92
N PRO A 523 -19.74 -4.07 -9.52
CA PRO A 523 -19.40 -4.40 -8.14
C PRO A 523 -18.07 -3.74 -7.76
N TRP A 524 -17.96 -3.21 -6.54
CA TRP A 524 -16.81 -2.39 -6.15
C TRP A 524 -16.10 -2.85 -4.88
N ALA A 525 -16.83 -2.97 -3.77
CA ALA A 525 -16.25 -3.45 -2.51
C ALA A 525 -17.00 -4.68 -2.03
N LEU A 526 -16.30 -5.52 -1.27
CA LEU A 526 -16.91 -6.64 -0.58
C LEU A 526 -16.52 -6.64 0.91
N ALA A 527 -17.42 -7.16 1.74
CA ALA A 527 -17.17 -7.38 3.16
C ALA A 527 -17.78 -8.70 3.61
N ALA A 528 -16.98 -9.53 4.30
CA ALA A 528 -17.48 -10.71 4.98
C ALA A 528 -18.18 -10.29 6.27
N ARG A 529 -19.35 -10.88 6.56
CA ARG A 529 -20.08 -10.62 7.80
C ARG A 529 -19.55 -11.52 8.91
N PRO A 530 -18.98 -10.97 10.00
CA PRO A 530 -18.45 -11.75 11.12
C PRO A 530 -19.46 -12.76 11.68
N GLY A 531 -19.00 -13.96 12.02
CA GLY A 531 -19.83 -15.02 12.60
C GLY A 531 -20.92 -15.61 11.69
N SER A 532 -20.91 -15.31 10.38
CA SER A 532 -21.94 -15.76 9.44
C SER A 532 -21.36 -16.27 8.11
N ASN A 533 -22.14 -17.02 7.34
CA ASN A 533 -21.74 -17.49 6.00
C ASN A 533 -22.10 -16.50 4.89
N GLN A 534 -22.02 -15.19 5.15
CA GLN A 534 -22.43 -14.16 4.20
C GLN A 534 -21.27 -13.25 3.79
N VAL A 535 -21.20 -12.91 2.51
CA VAL A 535 -20.34 -11.85 1.95
C VAL A 535 -21.23 -10.85 1.21
N PHE A 536 -21.10 -9.58 1.56
CA PHE A 536 -21.87 -8.48 0.97
C PHE A 536 -21.01 -7.78 -0.08
N VAL A 537 -21.60 -7.46 -1.23
CA VAL A 537 -20.93 -6.81 -2.35
C VAL A 537 -21.69 -5.55 -2.73
N SER A 538 -21.03 -4.39 -2.71
CA SER A 538 -21.61 -3.13 -3.18
C SER A 538 -21.59 -3.06 -4.71
N ASN A 539 -22.76 -2.93 -5.33
CA ASN A 539 -22.91 -2.79 -6.79
C ASN A 539 -23.12 -1.31 -7.12
N LYS A 540 -22.03 -0.63 -7.51
CA LYS A 540 -21.97 0.83 -7.61
C LYS A 540 -22.94 1.38 -8.65
N ALA A 541 -22.89 0.88 -9.88
CA ALA A 541 -23.80 1.33 -10.93
C ALA A 541 -25.22 0.77 -10.73
N GLY A 542 -25.33 -0.46 -10.23
CA GLY A 542 -26.63 -1.11 -10.00
C GLY A 542 -27.42 -0.59 -8.79
N ALA A 543 -26.92 0.42 -8.05
CA ALA A 543 -27.52 0.97 -6.83
C ALA A 543 -28.09 -0.13 -5.89
N SER A 544 -27.28 -1.16 -5.63
CA SER A 544 -27.71 -2.32 -4.85
C SER A 544 -26.57 -2.98 -4.09
N ILE A 545 -26.91 -3.93 -3.22
CA ILE A 545 -25.97 -4.84 -2.55
C ILE A 545 -26.33 -6.27 -2.92
N SER A 546 -25.35 -7.08 -3.34
CA SER A 546 -25.51 -8.52 -3.48
C SER A 546 -25.02 -9.23 -2.22
N VAL A 547 -25.84 -10.11 -1.65
CA VAL A 547 -25.49 -10.94 -0.49
C VAL A 547 -25.23 -12.36 -0.95
N ILE A 548 -23.97 -12.78 -0.93
CA ILE A 548 -23.52 -14.11 -1.34
C ILE A 548 -23.48 -15.02 -0.12
N ASP A 549 -24.06 -16.22 -0.24
CA ASP A 549 -23.88 -17.29 0.74
C ASP A 549 -22.60 -18.08 0.43
N THR A 550 -21.69 -18.20 1.39
CA THR A 550 -20.34 -18.76 1.19
C THR A 550 -20.32 -20.27 1.08
N ASN A 551 -21.40 -20.97 1.46
CA ASN A 551 -21.48 -22.43 1.31
C ASN A 551 -21.94 -22.82 -0.09
N SER A 552 -22.97 -22.14 -0.60
CA SER A 552 -23.54 -22.38 -1.92
C SER A 552 -22.81 -21.64 -3.04
N LEU A 553 -21.99 -20.63 -2.70
CA LEU A 553 -21.31 -19.73 -3.63
C LEU A 553 -22.29 -19.10 -4.63
N SER A 554 -23.41 -18.59 -4.11
CA SER A 554 -24.47 -17.99 -4.90
C SER A 554 -25.10 -16.78 -4.20
N VAL A 555 -25.64 -15.84 -5.00
CA VAL A 555 -26.35 -14.68 -4.45
C VAL A 555 -27.66 -15.15 -3.81
N SER A 556 -27.72 -15.05 -2.48
CA SER A 556 -28.89 -15.39 -1.65
C SER A 556 -29.91 -14.26 -1.59
N GLN A 557 -29.48 -13.00 -1.73
CA GLN A 557 -30.34 -11.82 -1.67
C GLN A 557 -29.72 -10.65 -2.45
N THR A 558 -30.57 -9.83 -3.09
CA THR A 558 -30.20 -8.51 -3.63
C THR A 558 -30.98 -7.43 -2.88
N ILE A 559 -30.27 -6.43 -2.38
CA ILE A 559 -30.83 -5.30 -1.61
C ILE A 559 -30.79 -4.06 -2.49
N ASN A 560 -31.96 -3.52 -2.84
CA ASN A 560 -32.05 -2.29 -3.62
C ASN A 560 -31.80 -1.06 -2.74
N LEU A 561 -31.07 -0.08 -3.27
CA LEU A 561 -30.77 1.20 -2.63
C LEU A 561 -31.46 2.35 -3.41
N PRO A 562 -31.44 3.59 -2.88
CA PRO A 562 -32.01 4.72 -3.60
C PRO A 562 -31.40 4.92 -5.00
N HIS A 563 -32.17 5.54 -5.89
CA HIS A 563 -31.76 5.83 -7.26
C HIS A 563 -30.39 6.50 -7.31
N ALA A 564 -29.51 6.00 -8.19
CA ALA A 564 -28.16 6.50 -8.41
C ALA A 564 -27.30 6.71 -7.13
N SER A 565 -27.60 6.00 -6.04
CA SER A 565 -26.92 6.23 -4.76
C SER A 565 -25.43 5.87 -4.76
N GLN A 566 -24.98 5.07 -5.74
CA GLN A 566 -23.59 4.63 -5.92
C GLN A 566 -22.98 4.05 -4.63
N PRO A 567 -23.44 2.88 -4.14
CA PRO A 567 -22.81 2.24 -2.99
C PRO A 567 -21.34 1.93 -3.31
N HIS A 568 -20.46 2.32 -2.40
CA HIS A 568 -19.02 2.18 -2.58
C HIS A 568 -18.40 1.35 -1.47
N GLY A 569 -17.88 1.99 -0.41
CA GLY A 569 -17.28 1.30 0.73
C GLY A 569 -18.32 0.65 1.64
N ILE A 570 -18.05 -0.58 2.08
CA ILE A 570 -18.87 -1.33 3.04
C ILE A 570 -17.97 -2.02 4.06
N VAL A 571 -18.33 -1.94 5.35
CA VAL A 571 -17.67 -2.67 6.46
C VAL A 571 -18.71 -3.13 7.50
N PHE A 572 -18.42 -4.20 8.23
CA PHE A 572 -19.23 -4.67 9.36
C PHE A 572 -18.62 -4.21 10.69
N ASN A 573 -19.45 -4.11 11.73
CA ASN A 573 -18.96 -4.12 13.10
C ASN A 573 -18.44 -5.51 13.49
N SER A 574 -17.62 -5.60 14.53
CA SER A 574 -16.97 -6.84 14.98
C SER A 574 -17.96 -7.98 15.26
N THR A 575 -19.19 -7.63 15.68
CA THR A 575 -20.25 -8.60 15.98
C THR A 575 -21.04 -9.08 14.76
N GLY A 576 -20.87 -8.43 13.60
CA GLY A 576 -21.67 -8.69 12.39
C GLY A 576 -23.16 -8.35 12.54
N SER A 577 -23.53 -7.52 13.53
CA SER A 577 -24.92 -7.10 13.75
C SER A 577 -25.34 -5.93 12.86
N ASP A 578 -24.42 -5.02 12.57
CA ASP A 578 -24.61 -3.86 11.70
C ASP A 578 -23.54 -3.80 10.61
N TYR A 579 -23.88 -3.22 9.47
CA TYR A 579 -22.94 -2.79 8.45
C TYR A 579 -23.05 -1.30 8.18
N PHE A 580 -21.91 -0.73 7.78
CA PHE A 580 -21.74 0.67 7.46
C PHE A 580 -21.48 0.79 5.98
N LEU A 581 -22.31 1.56 5.29
CA LEU A 581 -22.30 1.69 3.85
C LEU A 581 -22.15 3.15 3.44
N VAL A 582 -21.15 3.44 2.62
CA VAL A 582 -20.97 4.73 1.96
C VAL A 582 -21.74 4.73 0.64
N LEU A 583 -22.58 5.74 0.47
CA LEU A 583 -23.28 6.06 -0.78
C LEU A 583 -22.59 7.28 -1.39
N GLU A 584 -21.70 7.04 -2.38
CA GLU A 584 -20.87 8.08 -3.03
C GLU A 584 -21.75 9.17 -3.64
N GLY A 585 -22.78 8.77 -4.39
CA GLY A 585 -23.63 9.69 -5.15
C GLY A 585 -24.39 10.66 -4.23
N SER A 586 -24.98 10.15 -3.16
CA SER A 586 -25.71 10.96 -2.19
C SER A 586 -24.83 11.53 -1.06
N ALA A 587 -23.51 11.35 -1.13
CA ALA A 587 -22.54 11.72 -0.09
C ALA A 587 -23.00 11.38 1.34
N THR A 588 -23.37 10.13 1.59
CA THR A 588 -24.00 9.72 2.86
C THR A 588 -23.39 8.42 3.39
N LEU A 589 -23.15 8.36 4.70
CA LEU A 589 -22.86 7.11 5.41
C LEU A 589 -24.14 6.61 6.11
N GLN A 590 -24.42 5.32 5.99
CA GLN A 590 -25.57 4.66 6.62
C GLN A 590 -25.12 3.50 7.49
N ARG A 591 -25.64 3.42 8.72
CA ARG A 591 -25.60 2.23 9.57
C ARG A 591 -26.88 1.44 9.35
N ARG A 592 -26.75 0.15 9.04
CA ARG A 592 -27.87 -0.74 8.71
C ARG A 592 -27.76 -2.05 9.46
N ASP A 593 -28.90 -2.55 9.93
CA ASP A 593 -29.00 -3.88 10.55
C ASP A 593 -28.70 -4.95 9.50
N ALA A 594 -27.78 -5.86 9.80
CA ALA A 594 -27.31 -6.86 8.84
C ALA A 594 -28.33 -7.96 8.50
N ASN A 595 -29.41 -8.11 9.27
CA ASN A 595 -30.44 -9.13 9.05
C ASN A 595 -31.62 -8.59 8.25
N ASN A 596 -32.10 -7.40 8.60
CA ASN A 596 -33.30 -6.80 8.01
C ASN A 596 -33.01 -5.60 7.10
N HIS A 597 -31.76 -5.13 7.05
CA HIS A 597 -31.24 -4.06 6.18
C HIS A 597 -31.87 -2.68 6.44
N ASN A 598 -32.63 -2.53 7.53
CA ASN A 598 -33.19 -1.24 7.93
C ASN A 598 -32.08 -0.29 8.34
N ILE A 599 -32.25 0.99 7.97
CA ILE A 599 -31.33 2.06 8.36
C ILE A 599 -31.55 2.37 9.84
N SER A 600 -30.53 2.09 10.66
CA SER A 600 -30.52 2.36 12.11
C SER A 600 -29.81 3.68 12.46
N GLY A 601 -29.19 4.33 11.48
CA GLY A 601 -28.68 5.70 11.57
C GLY A 601 -28.01 6.15 10.27
N SER A 602 -27.86 7.46 10.08
CA SER A 602 -27.27 8.01 8.86
C SER A 602 -26.67 9.39 9.13
N VAL A 603 -25.57 9.69 8.43
CA VAL A 603 -24.89 10.99 8.46
C VAL A 603 -24.60 11.46 7.04
N SER A 604 -24.96 12.70 6.74
CA SER A 604 -24.59 13.36 5.48
C SER A 604 -23.16 13.88 5.58
N LEU A 605 -22.39 13.69 4.52
CA LEU A 605 -21.00 14.08 4.39
C LEU A 605 -20.86 15.10 3.25
N SER A 606 -19.72 15.79 3.19
CA SER A 606 -19.35 16.66 2.07
C SER A 606 -18.50 15.91 1.04
N GLY A 607 -18.41 16.47 -0.16
CA GLY A 607 -17.48 16.00 -1.20
C GLY A 607 -17.88 14.67 -1.83
N VAL A 608 -16.88 13.82 -2.08
CA VAL A 608 -17.00 12.53 -2.78
C VAL A 608 -16.55 11.41 -1.83
N PRO A 609 -17.32 11.07 -0.79
CA PRO A 609 -16.95 10.01 0.14
C PRO A 609 -16.98 8.65 -0.56
N ARG A 610 -15.96 7.80 -0.34
CA ARG A 610 -15.87 6.48 -0.98
C ARG A 610 -15.47 5.36 -0.04
N HIS A 611 -14.25 5.44 0.47
CA HIS A 611 -13.66 4.38 1.27
C HIS A 611 -14.08 4.50 2.72
N VAL A 612 -14.24 3.37 3.39
CA VAL A 612 -14.64 3.32 4.80
C VAL A 612 -13.79 2.31 5.55
N SER A 613 -13.42 2.64 6.78
CA SER A 613 -12.81 1.70 7.72
C SER A 613 -13.39 1.88 9.11
N MET A 614 -13.11 0.93 10.00
CA MET A 614 -13.63 0.89 11.35
C MET A 614 -12.50 0.65 12.36
N SER A 615 -12.59 1.33 13.50
CA SER A 615 -11.71 1.06 14.64
C SER A 615 -11.98 -0.32 15.25
N PHE A 616 -10.96 -0.93 15.85
CA PHE A 616 -11.09 -2.29 16.42
C PHE A 616 -12.15 -2.40 17.51
N ASP A 617 -12.36 -1.32 18.27
CA ASP A 617 -13.36 -1.20 19.34
C ASP A 617 -14.78 -0.85 18.85
N ASP A 618 -14.99 -0.79 17.53
CA ASP A 618 -16.22 -0.37 16.85
C ASP A 618 -16.72 1.04 17.21
N SER A 619 -15.92 1.89 17.89
CA SER A 619 -16.36 3.21 18.35
C SER A 619 -16.27 4.32 17.29
N ARG A 620 -15.46 4.09 16.24
CA ARG A 620 -15.23 5.02 15.14
C ARG A 620 -15.36 4.34 13.79
N VAL A 621 -15.96 5.08 12.86
CA VAL A 621 -15.91 4.79 11.43
C VAL A 621 -15.21 5.94 10.73
N PHE A 622 -14.19 5.64 9.94
CA PHE A 622 -13.43 6.61 9.17
C PHE A 622 -13.85 6.54 7.70
N VAL A 623 -14.24 7.67 7.12
CA VAL A 623 -14.66 7.76 5.71
C VAL A 623 -13.75 8.72 4.96
N SER A 624 -13.06 8.23 3.94
CA SER A 624 -12.20 9.07 3.10
C SER A 624 -13.04 9.89 2.13
N ASN A 625 -12.85 11.21 2.15
CA ASN A 625 -13.29 12.09 1.07
C ASN A 625 -12.33 11.88 -0.12
N PHE A 626 -12.76 11.08 -1.09
CA PHE A 626 -11.89 10.56 -2.14
C PHE A 626 -11.28 11.67 -2.97
N VAL A 627 -12.09 12.67 -3.36
CA VAL A 627 -11.60 13.86 -4.06
C VAL A 627 -11.44 14.98 -3.04
N THR A 628 -10.20 15.42 -2.87
CA THR A 628 -9.87 16.54 -1.97
C THR A 628 -10.64 17.79 -2.37
N PRO A 629 -11.18 18.58 -1.44
CA PRO A 629 -11.84 19.85 -1.76
C PRO A 629 -10.94 20.81 -2.58
N PRO A 630 -11.51 21.70 -3.42
CA PRO A 630 -10.73 22.71 -4.14
C PRO A 630 -9.91 23.59 -3.20
N ILE A 631 -8.70 23.94 -3.60
CA ILE A 631 -7.86 24.85 -2.82
C ILE A 631 -8.36 26.29 -3.04
N LEU A 632 -8.41 27.09 -1.97
CA LEU A 632 -8.81 28.49 -2.11
C LEU A 632 -7.82 29.22 -3.03
N GLY A 633 -8.33 29.79 -4.14
CA GLY A 633 -7.54 30.48 -5.14
C GLY A 633 -6.90 29.57 -6.21
N GLU A 634 -7.21 28.27 -6.23
CA GLU A 634 -6.61 27.29 -7.18
C GLU A 634 -6.81 27.66 -8.66
N HIS A 635 -7.90 28.37 -8.97
CA HIS A 635 -8.24 28.91 -10.29
C HIS A 635 -7.46 30.19 -10.67
N THR A 636 -6.53 30.66 -9.83
CA THR A 636 -5.74 31.88 -10.06
C THR A 636 -4.25 31.60 -9.94
N ALA A 637 -3.41 32.57 -10.33
CA ALA A 637 -1.97 32.54 -10.11
C ALA A 637 -1.53 32.41 -8.63
N SER A 638 -2.42 32.60 -7.64
CA SER A 638 -2.11 32.50 -6.22
C SER A 638 -3.14 31.68 -5.44
N LEU A 639 -2.69 30.57 -4.86
CA LEU A 639 -3.51 29.67 -4.04
C LEU A 639 -3.04 29.64 -2.59
N ASN A 640 -3.97 29.35 -1.67
CA ASN A 640 -3.71 29.22 -0.24
C ASN A 640 -3.55 27.76 0.18
N THR A 641 -2.35 27.21 0.01
CA THR A 641 -2.00 25.84 0.41
C THR A 641 -1.98 25.65 1.93
N ALA A 642 -1.77 26.71 2.71
CA ALA A 642 -1.69 26.62 4.17
C ALA A 642 -3.04 26.30 4.84
N ALA A 643 -4.15 26.63 4.18
CA ALA A 643 -5.50 26.31 4.65
C ALA A 643 -6.10 25.08 3.92
N ALA A 644 -5.33 24.42 3.05
CA ALA A 644 -5.78 23.29 2.27
C ALA A 644 -5.59 21.97 3.04
N SER A 645 -6.61 21.11 2.99
CA SER A 645 -6.56 19.78 3.58
C SER A 645 -7.39 18.77 2.79
N ALA A 646 -6.88 17.56 2.67
CA ALA A 646 -7.67 16.40 2.29
C ALA A 646 -8.35 15.89 3.57
N GLU A 647 -9.50 15.25 3.42
CA GLU A 647 -10.42 15.06 4.54
C GLU A 647 -10.73 13.59 4.76
N ILE A 648 -10.59 13.15 6.01
CA ILE A 648 -11.16 11.89 6.50
C ILE A 648 -12.18 12.22 7.58
N PHE A 649 -13.41 11.80 7.38
CA PHE A 649 -14.50 12.00 8.33
C PHE A 649 -14.45 10.90 9.40
N ALA A 650 -14.24 11.28 10.65
CA ALA A 650 -14.36 10.37 11.80
C ALA A 650 -15.78 10.46 12.36
N ILE A 651 -16.53 9.38 12.23
CA ILE A 651 -17.93 9.26 12.65
C ILE A 651 -18.01 8.44 13.93
N ASP A 652 -18.74 8.96 14.92
CA ASP A 652 -19.09 8.20 16.12
C ASP A 652 -20.20 7.20 15.78
N THR A 653 -19.91 5.91 15.96
CA THR A 653 -20.78 4.81 15.51
C THR A 653 -22.06 4.67 16.32
N ASN A 654 -22.07 5.15 17.57
CA ASN A 654 -23.24 5.08 18.45
C ASN A 654 -24.26 6.13 18.06
N THR A 655 -23.81 7.38 17.91
CA THR A 655 -24.65 8.55 17.62
C THR A 655 -24.89 8.77 16.13
N MET A 656 -24.07 8.16 15.26
CA MET A 656 -24.05 8.44 13.82
C MET A 656 -23.89 9.93 13.52
N SER A 657 -22.92 10.56 14.19
CA SER A 657 -22.60 11.97 14.02
C SER A 657 -21.12 12.17 13.69
N LEU A 658 -20.81 13.22 12.91
CA LEU A 658 -19.44 13.61 12.61
C LEU A 658 -18.76 14.09 13.89
N ALA A 659 -17.81 13.30 14.39
CA ALA A 659 -17.03 13.63 15.57
C ALA A 659 -15.89 14.59 15.22
N ASN A 660 -15.23 14.36 14.09
CA ASN A 660 -14.10 15.15 13.62
C ASN A 660 -13.91 15.02 12.10
N THR A 661 -13.24 16.01 11.50
CA THR A 661 -12.70 15.93 10.15
C THR A 661 -11.18 15.96 10.26
N ILE A 662 -10.54 14.82 10.06
CA ILE A 662 -9.10 14.67 10.09
C ILE A 662 -8.53 15.28 8.82
N ALA A 663 -7.72 16.32 9.00
CA ALA A 663 -7.06 17.03 7.92
C ALA A 663 -5.71 16.38 7.57
N LEU A 664 -5.54 15.96 6.33
CA LEU A 664 -4.23 15.63 5.75
C LEU A 664 -3.72 16.87 5.00
N THR A 665 -2.65 17.48 5.49
CA THR A 665 -2.23 18.81 5.04
C THR A 665 -1.43 18.77 3.74
N HIS A 666 -1.41 19.88 3.02
CA HIS A 666 -0.49 20.06 1.89
C HIS A 666 0.97 19.74 2.28
N ASP A 667 1.70 19.09 1.39
CA ASP A 667 3.13 18.82 1.52
C ASP A 667 3.95 20.00 1.04
N ASN A 668 4.70 20.59 1.95
CA ASN A 668 5.56 21.75 1.65
C ASN A 668 7.03 21.34 1.51
N ARG A 669 7.36 20.05 1.54
CA ARG A 669 8.72 19.56 1.30
C ARG A 669 9.15 19.93 -0.12
N SER A 670 10.39 20.42 -0.26
CA SER A 670 10.96 20.74 -1.57
C SER A 670 11.09 19.48 -2.43
N LEU A 671 10.95 19.65 -3.74
CA LEU A 671 11.19 18.58 -4.71
C LEU A 671 12.62 18.05 -4.60
N SER A 672 12.74 16.74 -4.50
CA SER A 672 13.97 15.95 -4.69
C SER A 672 13.61 14.66 -5.43
N GLU A 673 14.57 13.76 -5.65
CA GLU A 673 14.29 12.48 -6.31
C GLU A 673 13.16 11.72 -5.59
N SER A 674 13.25 11.51 -4.27
CA SER A 674 12.27 10.69 -3.55
C SER A 674 11.17 11.45 -2.79
N GLN A 675 10.98 12.75 -3.04
CA GLN A 675 9.89 13.50 -2.41
C GLN A 675 9.54 14.78 -3.16
N GLY A 676 8.34 15.32 -2.94
CA GLY A 676 7.98 16.62 -3.48
C GLY A 676 6.77 17.27 -2.83
N PRO A 677 6.48 18.54 -3.19
CA PRO A 677 5.31 19.23 -2.70
C PRO A 677 4.03 18.67 -3.32
N GLY A 678 2.90 18.95 -2.70
CA GLY A 678 1.60 18.67 -3.29
C GLY A 678 0.53 18.29 -2.28
N MET A 679 -0.69 18.18 -2.79
CA MET A 679 -1.90 17.95 -2.02
C MET A 679 -2.33 16.49 -2.10
N PRO A 680 -2.44 15.75 -0.97
CA PRO A 680 -3.07 14.43 -0.99
C PRO A 680 -4.46 14.50 -1.65
N ASN A 681 -4.78 13.53 -2.49
CA ASN A 681 -6.02 13.38 -3.27
C ASN A 681 -6.21 11.90 -3.64
N TYR A 682 -7.40 11.50 -4.09
CA TYR A 682 -7.74 10.09 -4.30
C TYR A 682 -7.44 9.24 -3.06
N LEU A 683 -7.96 9.68 -1.91
CA LEU A 683 -7.70 9.05 -0.62
C LEU A 683 -8.27 7.62 -0.58
N GLY A 684 -7.41 6.63 -0.35
CA GLY A 684 -7.76 5.24 -0.10
C GLY A 684 -8.38 5.01 1.27
N ALA A 685 -8.66 3.74 1.61
CA ALA A 685 -9.21 3.39 2.91
C ALA A 685 -8.14 3.54 4.02
N PRO A 686 -8.45 4.18 5.16
CA PRO A 686 -7.52 4.21 6.29
C PRO A 686 -7.35 2.79 6.86
N VAL A 687 -6.13 2.28 6.90
CA VAL A 687 -5.80 0.96 7.44
C VAL A 687 -5.34 1.13 8.87
N VAL A 688 -6.18 0.72 9.83
CA VAL A 688 -5.92 0.83 11.26
C VAL A 688 -4.83 -0.18 11.65
N SER A 689 -3.81 0.26 12.37
CA SER A 689 -2.77 -0.62 12.91
C SER A 689 -3.33 -1.53 14.00
N PHE A 690 -2.80 -2.74 14.12
CA PHE A 690 -3.29 -3.77 15.04
C PHE A 690 -3.26 -3.35 16.52
N ASP A 691 -2.45 -2.35 16.88
CA ASP A 691 -2.40 -1.77 18.22
C ASP A 691 -3.47 -0.67 18.45
N GLY A 692 -4.22 -0.30 17.42
CA GLY A 692 -5.23 0.75 17.44
C GLY A 692 -4.67 2.17 17.58
N GLN A 693 -3.36 2.37 17.42
CA GLN A 693 -2.72 3.68 17.65
C GLN A 693 -2.66 4.55 16.40
N HIS A 694 -2.54 3.92 15.24
CA HIS A 694 -2.31 4.59 13.97
C HIS A 694 -3.28 4.13 12.88
N ALA A 695 -3.45 4.96 11.87
CA ALA A 695 -4.01 4.53 10.60
C ALA A 695 -3.18 5.04 9.43
N TYR A 696 -3.03 4.23 8.38
CA TYR A 696 -2.28 4.57 7.17
C TYR A 696 -3.25 4.82 6.01
N VAL A 697 -3.04 5.91 5.28
CA VAL A 697 -3.94 6.35 4.20
C VAL A 697 -3.14 6.47 2.91
N PRO A 698 -3.21 5.44 2.04
CA PRO A 698 -2.66 5.51 0.68
C PRO A 698 -3.41 6.57 -0.13
N SER A 699 -2.70 7.33 -0.95
CA SER A 699 -3.29 8.36 -1.81
C SER A 699 -2.41 8.70 -3.02
N LYS A 700 -2.97 9.52 -3.91
CA LYS A 700 -2.23 10.33 -4.88
C LYS A 700 -1.87 11.67 -4.22
N LYS A 701 -0.82 12.33 -4.68
CA LYS A 701 -0.41 13.68 -4.28
C LYS A 701 -0.27 14.58 -5.49
N ASP A 702 -1.06 15.65 -5.55
CA ASP A 702 -1.18 16.55 -6.69
C ASP A 702 -0.41 17.85 -6.47
N ASN A 703 0.57 18.16 -7.32
CA ASN A 703 1.36 19.37 -7.21
C ASN A 703 0.74 20.55 -7.98
N VAL A 704 -0.45 20.97 -7.53
CA VAL A 704 -1.19 22.10 -8.10
C VAL A 704 -0.67 23.47 -7.64
N ASP A 705 0.49 23.54 -7.01
CA ASP A 705 1.13 24.81 -6.63
C ASP A 705 2.32 25.13 -7.56
N SER A 706 2.67 24.23 -8.47
CA SER A 706 3.72 24.41 -9.48
C SER A 706 3.19 25.01 -10.78
N GLY A 707 4.10 25.63 -11.55
CA GLY A 707 3.83 26.08 -12.92
C GLY A 707 4.27 27.52 -13.23
N PRO A 708 4.38 27.88 -14.53
CA PRO A 708 4.81 29.21 -14.96
C PRO A 708 3.89 30.35 -14.50
N THR A 709 2.56 30.14 -14.52
CA THR A 709 1.56 31.13 -14.08
C THR A 709 1.72 31.42 -12.59
N ARG A 710 2.07 30.40 -11.81
CA ARG A 710 2.32 30.48 -10.36
C ARG A 710 3.75 30.89 -9.99
N MET A 711 4.59 31.19 -10.98
CA MET A 711 6.01 31.57 -10.82
C MET A 711 6.84 30.59 -9.97
N LYS A 712 6.51 29.30 -10.03
CA LYS A 712 7.19 28.22 -9.31
C LYS A 712 7.78 27.23 -10.32
N PRO A 713 8.79 26.42 -9.93
CA PRO A 713 9.31 25.35 -10.79
C PRO A 713 8.14 24.56 -11.39
N GLY A 714 8.16 24.43 -12.71
CA GLY A 714 7.03 23.91 -13.47
C GLY A 714 6.72 22.45 -13.17
N MET A 715 5.56 22.00 -13.65
CA MET A 715 5.20 20.59 -13.61
C MET A 715 6.14 19.78 -14.52
N THR A 716 6.83 18.80 -13.95
CA THR A 716 7.65 17.81 -14.66
C THR A 716 7.02 16.43 -14.51
N PHE A 717 7.42 15.47 -15.34
CA PHE A 717 6.95 14.08 -15.27
C PHE A 717 7.01 13.51 -13.83
N ASP A 718 8.05 13.85 -13.04
CA ASP A 718 8.31 13.39 -11.68
C ASP A 718 7.80 14.32 -10.56
N SER A 719 7.21 15.46 -10.90
CA SER A 719 6.73 16.44 -9.92
C SER A 719 5.27 16.84 -10.09
N THR A 720 4.59 16.37 -11.15
CA THR A 720 3.17 16.68 -11.39
C THR A 720 2.27 15.94 -10.40
N VAL A 721 2.48 14.63 -10.29
CA VAL A 721 1.76 13.72 -9.39
C VAL A 721 2.75 12.75 -8.75
N ARG A 722 2.50 12.36 -7.49
CA ARG A 722 3.26 11.32 -6.79
C ARG A 722 2.33 10.44 -5.95
N ALA A 723 2.66 9.17 -5.79
CA ALA A 723 2.00 8.31 -4.82
C ALA A 723 2.47 8.66 -3.41
N ASN A 724 1.55 8.72 -2.44
CA ASN A 724 1.89 8.98 -1.05
C ASN A 724 1.10 8.10 -0.08
N THR A 725 1.58 7.98 1.14
CA THR A 725 0.85 7.38 2.26
C THR A 725 1.03 8.24 3.50
N ALA A 726 -0.07 8.77 4.02
CA ALA A 726 -0.11 9.54 5.26
C ALA A 726 -0.33 8.61 6.46
N ARG A 727 0.20 8.99 7.63
CA ARG A 727 -0.12 8.35 8.91
C ARG A 727 -1.01 9.27 9.75
N ILE A 728 -2.00 8.69 10.41
CA ILE A 728 -2.89 9.37 11.36
C ILE A 728 -2.59 8.81 12.75
N ALA A 729 -2.48 9.68 13.75
CA ALA A 729 -2.53 9.29 15.16
C ALA A 729 -4.00 9.19 15.59
N LEU A 730 -4.47 7.98 15.93
CA LEU A 730 -5.90 7.73 16.21
C LEU A 730 -6.34 8.29 17.56
N ALA A 731 -5.44 8.39 18.54
CA ALA A 731 -5.75 8.96 19.84
C ALA A 731 -6.14 10.45 19.77
N THR A 732 -5.53 11.20 18.84
CA THR A 732 -5.79 12.64 18.64
C THR A 732 -6.60 12.92 17.38
N GLU A 733 -6.80 11.93 16.51
CA GLU A 733 -7.43 12.06 15.20
C GLU A 733 -6.79 13.19 14.36
N THR A 734 -5.45 13.20 14.30
CA THR A 734 -4.64 14.17 13.54
C THR A 734 -3.61 13.47 12.67
N GLU A 735 -3.26 14.07 11.53
CA GLU A 735 -2.12 13.59 10.73
C GLU A 735 -0.83 13.66 11.57
N ASP A 736 -0.05 12.58 11.49
CA ASP A 736 1.30 12.52 12.01
C ASP A 736 2.30 12.85 10.90
N LEU A 737 2.74 14.10 10.90
CA LEU A 737 3.66 14.64 9.89
C LEU A 737 5.09 14.10 10.02
N THR A 738 5.43 13.37 11.09
CA THR A 738 6.76 12.75 11.23
C THR A 738 6.95 11.59 10.26
N LEU A 739 5.85 10.99 9.79
CA LEU A 739 5.88 9.91 8.82
C LEU A 739 4.91 10.18 7.68
N ARG A 740 5.46 10.74 6.60
CA ARG A 740 4.81 10.82 5.29
C ARG A 740 5.65 10.10 4.24
N ILE A 741 5.09 9.03 3.71
CA ILE A 741 5.75 8.17 2.74
C ILE A 741 5.44 8.72 1.35
N ASP A 742 6.47 9.13 0.61
CA ASP A 742 6.37 9.36 -0.82
C ASP A 742 6.89 8.10 -1.51
N HIS A 743 6.02 7.42 -2.26
CA HIS A 743 6.41 6.25 -3.03
C HIS A 743 6.99 6.75 -4.34
N ASP A 744 8.32 6.75 -4.40
CA ASP A 744 9.05 7.28 -5.54
C ASP A 744 8.72 6.53 -6.84
N ASN A 745 8.89 7.16 -8.01
CA ASN A 745 8.60 6.54 -9.32
C ASN A 745 7.19 5.91 -9.38
N SER A 746 6.17 6.62 -8.88
CA SER A 746 4.78 6.16 -8.84
C SER A 746 3.82 7.34 -8.69
N SER A 747 2.62 7.28 -9.30
CA SER A 747 1.60 8.34 -9.16
C SER A 747 0.50 8.05 -8.15
N VAL A 748 0.05 6.80 -8.02
CA VAL A 748 -1.17 6.50 -7.26
C VAL A 748 -0.96 5.30 -6.33
N ALA A 749 -1.03 5.55 -5.02
CA ALA A 749 -1.20 4.49 -4.03
C ALA A 749 -2.70 4.29 -3.74
N THR A 750 -3.20 3.06 -3.85
CA THR A 750 -4.65 2.77 -3.84
C THR A 750 -5.16 2.10 -2.57
N HIS A 751 -4.35 1.22 -1.97
CA HIS A 751 -4.70 0.44 -0.80
C HIS A 751 -3.45 0.00 -0.04
N ALA A 752 -3.63 -0.41 1.21
CA ALA A 752 -2.56 -1.02 1.98
C ALA A 752 -3.04 -2.16 2.88
N ALA A 753 -2.10 -2.98 3.34
CA ALA A 753 -2.29 -3.95 4.41
C ALA A 753 -1.09 -3.88 5.36
N LEU A 754 -1.31 -4.21 6.62
CA LEU A 754 -0.25 -4.31 7.62
C LEU A 754 -0.02 -5.78 7.96
N THR A 755 1.24 -6.13 8.19
CA THR A 755 1.58 -7.40 8.85
C THR A 755 1.13 -7.35 10.32
N GLY A 756 0.84 -8.51 10.91
CA GLY A 756 0.29 -8.61 12.28
C GLY A 756 1.03 -7.86 13.38
N ASN A 757 2.35 -7.76 13.21
CA ASN A 757 3.27 -7.06 14.08
C ASN A 757 3.41 -5.56 13.74
N ASN A 758 2.52 -5.00 12.92
CA ASN A 758 2.58 -3.63 12.40
C ASN A 758 3.89 -3.23 11.70
N ARG A 759 4.83 -4.16 11.50
CA ARG A 759 6.20 -3.86 11.06
C ARG A 759 6.24 -3.46 9.59
N TYR A 760 5.50 -4.16 8.76
CA TYR A 760 5.51 -3.95 7.32
C TYR A 760 4.16 -3.48 6.83
N LEU A 761 4.19 -2.31 6.18
CA LEU A 761 3.07 -1.74 5.45
C LEU A 761 3.24 -2.09 3.97
N LEU A 762 2.32 -2.90 3.45
CA LEU A 762 2.28 -3.30 2.06
C LEU A 762 1.33 -2.35 1.31
N VAL A 763 1.80 -1.63 0.28
CA VAL A 763 1.04 -0.59 -0.41
C VAL A 763 0.96 -0.87 -1.91
N THR A 764 -0.25 -0.90 -2.47
CA THR A 764 -0.46 -1.10 -3.91
C THR A 764 -0.23 0.19 -4.70
N LEU A 765 0.68 0.13 -5.67
CA LEU A 765 1.07 1.23 -6.55
C LEU A 765 0.49 0.99 -7.95
N GLU A 766 -0.69 1.54 -8.20
CA GLU A 766 -1.59 1.13 -9.29
C GLU A 766 -0.94 1.29 -10.68
N THR A 767 -0.40 2.47 -10.98
CA THR A 767 0.09 2.76 -12.32
C THR A 767 1.44 2.13 -12.61
N SER A 768 2.19 1.80 -11.55
CA SER A 768 3.56 1.29 -11.60
C SER A 768 3.61 -0.23 -11.65
N ARG A 769 2.48 -0.92 -11.42
CA ARG A 769 2.38 -2.39 -11.35
C ARG A 769 3.18 -2.98 -10.19
N GLU A 770 3.23 -2.29 -9.06
CA GLU A 770 4.06 -2.69 -7.92
C GLU A 770 3.27 -2.79 -6.62
N LEU A 771 3.79 -3.63 -5.72
CA LEU A 771 3.45 -3.64 -4.31
C LEU A 771 4.70 -3.19 -3.53
N ALA A 772 4.66 -2.00 -2.94
CA ALA A 772 5.72 -1.52 -2.07
C ALA A 772 5.60 -2.15 -0.68
N VAL A 773 6.72 -2.53 -0.09
CA VAL A 773 6.82 -3.02 1.29
C VAL A 773 7.62 -2.01 2.08
N PHE A 774 6.98 -1.34 3.03
CA PHE A 774 7.58 -0.29 3.84
C PHE A 774 7.75 -0.75 5.29
N ASP A 775 8.96 -0.64 5.80
CA ASP A 775 9.27 -0.87 7.21
C ASP A 775 8.80 0.36 8.01
N THR A 776 7.71 0.22 8.75
CA THR A 776 7.09 1.30 9.52
C THR A 776 7.90 1.69 10.76
N HIS A 777 8.73 0.77 11.24
CA HIS A 777 9.56 0.95 12.42
C HIS A 777 10.83 1.71 12.07
N ASN A 778 11.54 1.23 11.05
CA ASN A 778 12.75 1.88 10.57
C ASN A 778 12.47 3.02 9.60
N GLY A 779 11.24 3.22 9.13
CA GLY A 779 10.87 4.32 8.25
C GLY A 779 11.62 4.31 6.91
N PHE A 780 11.67 3.16 6.24
CA PHE A 780 12.17 3.06 4.86
C PHE A 780 11.43 2.01 4.04
N GLU A 781 11.45 2.17 2.72
CA GLU A 781 10.91 1.17 1.80
C GLU A 781 11.90 0.00 1.68
N LEU A 782 11.49 -1.18 2.14
CA LEU A 782 12.32 -2.39 2.16
C LEU A 782 12.53 -2.96 0.75
N MET A 783 11.44 -3.06 -0.02
CA MET A 783 11.46 -3.58 -1.39
C MET A 783 10.17 -3.26 -2.13
N ARG A 784 10.19 -3.50 -3.44
CA ARG A 784 8.98 -3.57 -4.28
C ARG A 784 8.85 -4.93 -4.92
N LEU A 785 7.62 -5.42 -4.94
CA LEU A 785 7.26 -6.69 -5.56
C LEU A 785 6.51 -6.41 -6.86
N PRO A 786 6.95 -6.98 -8.00
CA PRO A 786 6.29 -6.77 -9.28
C PRO A 786 4.95 -7.50 -9.31
N THR A 787 3.90 -6.80 -9.72
CA THR A 787 2.52 -7.31 -9.79
C THR A 787 1.98 -7.28 -11.22
N GLY A 788 0.70 -7.60 -11.40
CA GLY A 788 0.02 -7.37 -12.67
C GLY A 788 -0.32 -5.89 -12.88
N MET A 789 -1.09 -5.60 -13.93
CA MET A 789 -1.52 -4.24 -14.27
C MET A 789 -2.59 -3.73 -13.30
N ALA A 790 -2.44 -2.48 -12.88
CA ALA A 790 -3.35 -1.76 -12.00
C ALA A 790 -3.68 -2.51 -10.69
N PRO A 791 -2.70 -2.78 -9.80
CA PRO A 791 -2.98 -3.30 -8.47
C PRO A 791 -3.86 -2.31 -7.67
N GLN A 792 -5.01 -2.79 -7.18
CA GLN A 792 -6.02 -1.97 -6.50
C GLN A 792 -6.24 -2.30 -5.03
N SER A 793 -5.93 -3.53 -4.61
CA SER A 793 -6.01 -3.93 -3.21
C SER A 793 -5.00 -5.03 -2.90
N VAL A 794 -4.59 -5.10 -1.64
CA VAL A 794 -3.75 -6.15 -1.07
C VAL A 794 -4.45 -6.72 0.17
N ALA A 795 -4.44 -8.04 0.29
CA ALA A 795 -4.92 -8.76 1.47
C ALA A 795 -3.88 -9.82 1.86
N LEU A 796 -3.78 -10.10 3.16
CA LEU A 796 -2.91 -11.16 3.66
C LEU A 796 -3.72 -12.44 3.89
N SER A 797 -3.06 -13.60 3.80
CA SER A 797 -3.58 -14.85 4.35
C SER A 797 -3.91 -14.69 5.83
N SER A 798 -4.75 -15.58 6.38
CA SER A 798 -5.16 -15.52 7.79
C SER A 798 -3.97 -15.64 8.75
N ASP A 799 -2.89 -16.27 8.28
CA ASP A 799 -1.62 -16.40 8.98
C ASP A 799 -0.60 -15.31 8.58
N GLY A 800 -0.95 -14.33 7.75
CA GLY A 800 -0.04 -13.25 7.35
C GLY A 800 1.12 -13.64 6.43
N SER A 801 1.32 -14.93 6.11
CA SER A 801 2.48 -15.44 5.40
C SER A 801 2.42 -15.24 3.88
N ILE A 802 1.23 -14.97 3.32
CA ILE A 802 1.02 -14.76 1.89
C ILE A 802 0.31 -13.42 1.64
N ALA A 803 0.89 -12.57 0.80
CA ALA A 803 0.19 -11.41 0.24
C ALA A 803 -0.51 -11.78 -1.08
N TYR A 804 -1.79 -11.41 -1.18
CA TYR A 804 -2.61 -11.48 -2.39
C TYR A 804 -2.87 -10.05 -2.88
N VAL A 805 -2.60 -9.78 -4.16
CA VAL A 805 -2.78 -8.44 -4.75
C VAL A 805 -3.72 -8.51 -5.94
N HIS A 806 -4.82 -7.76 -5.89
CA HIS A 806 -5.80 -7.69 -6.98
C HIS A 806 -5.29 -6.80 -8.12
N ASN A 807 -4.96 -7.41 -9.25
CA ASN A 807 -4.54 -6.74 -10.48
C ASN A 807 -5.74 -6.55 -11.41
N PHE A 808 -6.44 -5.43 -11.22
CA PHE A 808 -7.70 -5.15 -11.89
C PHE A 808 -7.60 -5.25 -13.43
N MET A 809 -6.51 -4.75 -14.01
CA MET A 809 -6.33 -4.69 -15.46
C MET A 809 -5.72 -5.95 -16.07
N SER A 810 -5.02 -6.77 -15.27
CA SER A 810 -4.54 -8.09 -15.72
C SER A 810 -5.55 -9.21 -15.53
N ARG A 811 -6.71 -8.93 -14.90
CA ARG A 811 -7.70 -9.94 -14.52
C ARG A 811 -7.07 -11.06 -13.69
N SER A 812 -6.22 -10.69 -12.73
CA SER A 812 -5.45 -11.64 -11.96
C SER A 812 -5.23 -11.21 -10.51
N ILE A 813 -4.81 -12.15 -9.67
CA ILE A 813 -4.32 -11.92 -8.32
C ILE A 813 -2.86 -12.36 -8.27
N SER A 814 -1.95 -11.43 -7.99
CA SER A 814 -0.53 -11.75 -7.71
C SER A 814 -0.40 -12.30 -6.29
N ARG A 815 0.55 -13.21 -6.08
CA ARG A 815 0.74 -13.90 -4.81
C ARG A 815 2.21 -13.90 -4.41
N PHE A 816 2.51 -13.57 -3.17
CA PHE A 816 3.87 -13.52 -2.64
C PHE A 816 3.93 -14.19 -1.28
N ASN A 817 4.83 -15.17 -1.12
CA ASN A 817 5.15 -15.73 0.18
C ASN A 817 6.13 -14.78 0.90
N LEU A 818 5.71 -14.31 2.07
CA LEU A 818 6.40 -13.34 2.90
C LEU A 818 7.20 -13.99 4.04
N SER A 819 7.07 -15.30 4.28
CA SER A 819 7.61 -15.97 5.47
C SER A 819 9.09 -15.65 5.70
N GLN A 820 9.93 -15.80 4.68
CA GLN A 820 11.35 -15.49 4.77
C GLN A 820 11.61 -14.00 5.10
N MET A 821 10.83 -13.07 4.55
CA MET A 821 10.95 -11.65 4.86
C MET A 821 10.55 -11.38 6.31
N LEU A 822 9.48 -12.00 6.78
CA LEU A 822 8.99 -11.87 8.15
C LEU A 822 9.93 -12.50 9.18
N GLU A 823 10.63 -13.58 8.80
CA GLU A 823 11.59 -14.29 9.65
C GLU A 823 12.94 -13.56 9.74
N THR A 824 13.40 -12.96 8.64
CA THR A 824 14.76 -12.40 8.55
C THR A 824 14.82 -10.88 8.59
N ASP A 825 13.69 -10.20 8.46
CA ASP A 825 13.59 -8.75 8.23
C ASP A 825 14.38 -8.23 7.01
N LEU A 826 14.78 -9.14 6.11
CA LEU A 826 15.48 -8.84 4.87
C LEU A 826 14.54 -8.93 3.66
N PRO A 827 14.83 -8.20 2.56
CA PRO A 827 14.07 -8.34 1.32
C PRO A 827 14.09 -9.79 0.82
N ALA A 828 12.92 -10.40 0.69
CA ALA A 828 12.74 -11.73 0.11
C ALA A 828 11.54 -11.74 -0.83
N SER A 829 11.77 -12.14 -2.08
CA SER A 829 10.73 -12.19 -3.11
C SER A 829 10.44 -13.64 -3.53
N ASN A 830 9.50 -14.28 -2.83
CA ASN A 830 9.02 -15.63 -3.16
C ASN A 830 7.66 -15.54 -3.88
N VAL A 831 7.72 -15.38 -5.21
CA VAL A 831 6.52 -15.24 -6.06
C VAL A 831 5.82 -16.60 -6.22
N LEU A 832 4.51 -16.63 -5.98
CA LEU A 832 3.65 -17.79 -6.21
C LEU A 832 2.84 -17.62 -7.51
N PRO A 833 2.34 -18.71 -8.12
CA PRO A 833 1.51 -18.62 -9.32
C PRO A 833 0.28 -17.73 -9.13
N SER A 834 0.03 -16.83 -10.08
CA SER A 834 -1.12 -15.93 -10.05
C SER A 834 -2.45 -16.66 -10.24
N ILE A 835 -3.53 -16.08 -9.71
CA ILE A 835 -4.91 -16.58 -9.88
C ILE A 835 -5.58 -15.76 -10.98
N ASN A 836 -6.25 -16.39 -11.95
CA ASN A 836 -7.07 -15.66 -12.92
C ASN A 836 -8.43 -15.31 -12.29
N THR A 837 -8.89 -14.07 -12.45
CA THR A 837 -10.13 -13.61 -11.82
C THR A 837 -11.33 -13.61 -12.75
N VAL A 838 -11.13 -13.71 -14.06
CA VAL A 838 -12.23 -13.65 -15.04
C VAL A 838 -12.12 -14.83 -16.00
N SER A 839 -13.21 -15.59 -16.14
CA SER A 839 -13.27 -16.73 -17.06
C SER A 839 -13.68 -16.34 -18.48
N ALA A 840 -14.50 -15.31 -18.63
CA ALA A 840 -14.94 -14.75 -19.90
C ALA A 840 -14.93 -13.22 -19.84
N GLU A 841 -14.06 -12.58 -20.64
CA GLU A 841 -13.92 -11.12 -20.67
C GLU A 841 -15.17 -10.47 -21.28
N SER A 842 -15.69 -9.43 -20.59
CA SER A 842 -16.90 -8.71 -21.03
C SER A 842 -16.57 -7.55 -21.96
N LEU A 843 -15.37 -6.98 -21.84
CA LEU A 843 -14.89 -5.93 -22.72
C LEU A 843 -14.43 -6.51 -24.06
N SER A 844 -14.58 -5.73 -25.14
CA SER A 844 -13.93 -6.08 -26.40
C SER A 844 -12.41 -6.01 -26.24
N ALA A 845 -11.66 -6.78 -27.04
CA ALA A 845 -10.20 -6.82 -26.94
C ALA A 845 -9.56 -5.42 -27.06
N ASN A 846 -10.07 -4.56 -27.96
CA ASN A 846 -9.55 -3.20 -28.14
C ASN A 846 -9.88 -2.29 -26.94
N VAL A 847 -11.08 -2.40 -26.37
CA VAL A 847 -11.46 -1.60 -25.20
C VAL A 847 -10.64 -2.02 -23.98
N LEU A 848 -10.43 -3.33 -23.78
CA LEU A 848 -9.56 -3.81 -22.71
C LEU A 848 -8.12 -3.33 -22.88
N LEU A 849 -7.54 -3.48 -24.08
CA LEU A 849 -6.18 -3.02 -24.37
C LEU A 849 -6.03 -1.51 -24.13
N GLY A 850 -6.98 -0.71 -24.62
CA GLY A 850 -7.01 0.73 -24.40
C GLY A 850 -7.07 1.07 -22.91
N LYS A 851 -7.92 0.38 -22.16
CA LYS A 851 -8.03 0.58 -20.72
C LYS A 851 -6.76 0.16 -19.98
N GLN A 852 -6.08 -0.90 -20.40
CA GLN A 852 -4.79 -1.32 -19.86
C GLN A 852 -3.75 -0.23 -20.04
N LEU A 853 -3.58 0.29 -21.27
CA LEU A 853 -2.67 1.40 -21.57
C LEU A 853 -3.03 2.66 -20.76
N PHE A 854 -4.32 2.97 -20.61
CA PHE A 854 -4.79 4.14 -19.89
C PHE A 854 -4.34 4.18 -18.40
N TYR A 855 -4.18 3.01 -17.79
CA TYR A 855 -3.78 2.86 -16.38
C TYR A 855 -2.26 2.70 -16.20
N ASP A 856 -1.49 2.61 -17.26
CA ASP A 856 -0.15 2.04 -17.22
C ASP A 856 0.95 3.08 -17.37
N ALA A 857 1.61 3.41 -16.26
CA ALA A 857 2.79 4.27 -16.27
C ALA A 857 4.09 3.47 -16.46
N ALA A 858 4.05 2.14 -16.31
CA ALA A 858 5.22 1.27 -16.42
C ALA A 858 5.64 0.98 -17.87
N ASP A 859 4.84 1.36 -18.86
CA ASP A 859 5.24 1.34 -20.27
C ASP A 859 6.01 2.62 -20.62
N ASP A 860 7.30 2.48 -20.93
CA ASP A 860 8.20 3.58 -21.31
C ASP A 860 7.72 4.37 -22.55
N ARG A 861 6.77 3.84 -23.33
CA ARG A 861 6.12 4.58 -24.41
C ARG A 861 5.14 5.62 -23.87
N LEU A 862 4.49 5.34 -22.73
CA LEU A 862 3.45 6.17 -22.13
C LEU A 862 3.99 7.13 -21.07
N SER A 863 5.01 6.73 -20.32
CA SER A 863 5.58 7.54 -19.23
C SER A 863 7.04 7.23 -19.00
N ARG A 864 7.79 8.21 -18.51
CA ARG A 864 9.13 8.01 -18.00
C ARG A 864 9.10 7.60 -16.51
N ASP A 865 9.94 6.65 -16.13
CA ASP A 865 10.18 6.20 -14.75
C ASP A 865 8.90 5.94 -13.93
N ASN A 866 7.86 5.38 -14.54
CA ASN A 866 6.61 4.95 -13.89
C ASN A 866 5.75 6.07 -13.25
N TYR A 867 6.06 7.34 -13.51
CA TYR A 867 5.44 8.42 -12.74
C TYR A 867 3.97 8.67 -13.02
N MET A 868 3.49 8.66 -14.27
CA MET A 868 2.12 9.12 -14.55
C MET A 868 1.44 8.33 -15.66
N SER A 869 0.17 8.00 -15.47
CA SER A 869 -0.70 7.48 -16.52
C SER A 869 -1.93 8.38 -16.68
N CYS A 870 -2.76 8.13 -17.68
CA CYS A 870 -4.02 8.87 -17.83
C CYS A 870 -4.92 8.70 -16.60
N ALA A 871 -4.90 7.52 -15.97
CA ALA A 871 -5.66 7.23 -14.76
C ALA A 871 -5.22 8.04 -13.52
N SER A 872 -3.99 8.58 -13.50
CA SER A 872 -3.51 9.45 -12.42
C SER A 872 -4.36 10.71 -12.26
N CYS A 873 -4.92 11.23 -13.36
CA CYS A 873 -5.84 12.38 -13.33
C CYS A 873 -7.29 11.97 -13.63
N HIS A 874 -7.51 10.88 -14.37
CA HIS A 874 -8.82 10.45 -14.84
C HIS A 874 -9.26 9.07 -14.31
N LYS A 875 -9.21 8.89 -12.98
CA LYS A 875 -9.60 7.64 -12.34
C LYS A 875 -11.05 7.26 -12.72
N GLU A 876 -11.24 6.05 -13.24
CA GLU A 876 -12.54 5.55 -13.77
C GLU A 876 -13.12 6.40 -14.92
N GLY A 877 -12.32 7.24 -15.57
CA GLY A 877 -12.80 8.22 -16.55
C GLY A 877 -13.41 9.49 -15.92
N LYS A 878 -13.38 9.65 -14.59
CA LYS A 878 -13.82 10.87 -13.90
C LYS A 878 -12.71 11.93 -13.89
N HIS A 879 -12.87 13.00 -13.13
CA HIS A 879 -11.86 14.05 -12.92
C HIS A 879 -11.25 13.95 -11.52
N ASP A 880 -10.04 14.49 -11.34
CA ASP A 880 -9.37 14.62 -10.04
C ASP A 880 -9.80 15.84 -9.22
N GLY A 881 -10.64 16.70 -9.80
CA GLY A 881 -11.15 17.90 -9.14
C GLY A 881 -10.09 18.98 -8.91
N ARG A 882 -8.95 18.92 -9.62
CA ARG A 882 -7.84 19.88 -9.53
C ARG A 882 -7.83 20.86 -10.70
N THR A 883 -7.18 22.01 -10.48
CA THR A 883 -6.82 22.97 -11.53
C THR A 883 -5.30 23.04 -11.68
N TRP A 884 -4.84 22.56 -12.84
CA TRP A 884 -3.43 22.45 -13.20
C TRP A 884 -2.95 23.70 -13.95
N ASP A 885 -1.68 24.06 -13.76
CA ASP A 885 -1.04 25.14 -14.51
C ASP A 885 -0.40 24.56 -15.78
N LEU A 886 -1.14 24.61 -16.88
CA LEU A 886 -0.71 24.07 -18.16
C LEU A 886 0.03 25.10 -19.02
N ALA A 887 0.47 26.24 -18.46
CA ALA A 887 1.08 27.35 -19.21
C ALA A 887 2.35 26.94 -19.94
N GLY A 888 3.07 25.93 -19.43
CA GLY A 888 4.22 25.33 -20.12
C GLY A 888 3.87 24.67 -21.47
N MET A 889 2.61 24.27 -21.66
CA MET A 889 2.07 23.71 -22.90
C MET A 889 1.26 24.74 -23.71
N GLY A 890 1.30 26.02 -23.31
CA GLY A 890 0.57 27.11 -23.95
C GLY A 890 -0.89 27.25 -23.54
N GLU A 891 -1.43 26.33 -22.72
CA GLU A 891 -2.78 26.46 -22.14
C GLU A 891 -2.71 27.10 -20.76
N GLY A 892 -3.73 27.83 -20.31
CA GLY A 892 -3.68 28.49 -19.00
C GLY A 892 -3.87 27.55 -17.81
N LEU A 893 -4.39 28.10 -16.72
CA LEU A 893 -4.96 27.30 -15.65
C LEU A 893 -6.14 26.48 -16.20
N ARG A 894 -6.11 25.16 -15.97
CA ARG A 894 -7.10 24.23 -16.51
C ARG A 894 -7.51 23.21 -15.48
N ARG A 895 -8.82 23.11 -15.29
CA ARG A 895 -9.43 22.02 -14.57
C ARG A 895 -9.39 20.75 -15.40
N THR A 896 -9.10 19.61 -14.78
CA THR A 896 -9.25 18.30 -15.40
C THR A 896 -10.70 18.06 -15.85
N ILE A 897 -10.89 17.64 -17.11
CA ILE A 897 -12.22 17.35 -17.69
C ILE A 897 -12.64 15.93 -17.33
N THR A 898 -13.93 15.67 -17.09
CA THR A 898 -14.44 14.29 -17.03
C THR A 898 -14.48 13.67 -18.43
N LEU A 899 -14.10 12.39 -18.55
CA LEU A 899 -14.18 11.62 -19.78
C LEU A 899 -15.53 10.87 -19.89
N GLU A 900 -16.33 10.84 -18.82
CA GLU A 900 -17.69 10.28 -18.86
C GLU A 900 -18.56 11.01 -19.89
N GLY A 901 -19.19 10.24 -20.78
CA GLY A 901 -20.01 10.71 -21.90
C GLY A 901 -19.24 11.10 -23.17
N ARG A 902 -17.91 11.01 -23.21
CA ARG A 902 -17.13 11.33 -24.43
C ARG A 902 -17.50 10.42 -25.62
N GLY A 903 -17.88 9.18 -25.35
CA GLY A 903 -18.36 8.21 -26.35
C GLY A 903 -19.66 8.55 -27.09
N VAL A 904 -20.43 9.53 -26.60
CA VAL A 904 -21.71 9.95 -27.22
C VAL A 904 -21.63 11.33 -27.87
N GLY A 905 -20.43 11.76 -28.25
CA GLY A 905 -20.26 12.98 -29.03
C GLY A 905 -20.17 14.26 -28.19
N HIS A 906 -19.69 14.20 -26.95
CA HIS A 906 -19.28 15.38 -26.18
C HIS A 906 -18.05 16.13 -26.80
N GLY A 907 -17.75 15.90 -28.08
CA GLY A 907 -16.78 16.60 -28.93
C GLY A 907 -15.35 16.73 -28.38
N ARG A 908 -14.76 17.93 -28.47
CA ARG A 908 -13.30 18.17 -28.39
C ARG A 908 -12.71 17.80 -27.01
N GLN A 909 -11.51 17.22 -27.00
CA GLN A 909 -10.98 16.60 -25.78
C GLN A 909 -10.46 17.59 -24.73
N HIS A 910 -10.10 18.81 -25.15
CA HIS A 910 -9.59 19.88 -24.28
C HIS A 910 -10.57 21.04 -24.20
N TRP A 911 -10.51 21.83 -23.11
CA TRP A 911 -11.32 23.04 -22.91
C TRP A 911 -11.15 24.06 -24.04
N THR A 912 -9.94 24.19 -24.59
CA THR A 912 -9.68 25.13 -25.70
C THR A 912 -10.12 24.59 -27.06
N GLY A 913 -10.65 23.36 -27.10
CA GLY A 913 -11.12 22.71 -28.31
C GLY A 913 -9.99 22.50 -29.34
N ASN A 914 -8.77 22.24 -28.89
CA ASN A 914 -7.59 22.07 -29.74
C ASN A 914 -7.28 20.61 -30.12
N PHE A 915 -7.99 19.62 -29.57
CA PHE A 915 -7.83 18.18 -29.88
C PHE A 915 -9.14 17.66 -30.52
N ASP A 916 -9.13 17.19 -31.77
CA ASP A 916 -10.31 16.53 -32.38
C ASP A 916 -10.46 15.07 -32.01
N GLU A 917 -9.37 14.39 -31.74
CA GLU A 917 -9.34 12.94 -31.59
C GLU A 917 -8.61 12.55 -30.29
N VAL A 918 -8.94 11.40 -29.72
CA VAL A 918 -8.26 10.91 -28.51
C VAL A 918 -6.78 10.61 -28.80
N GLN A 919 -6.47 10.26 -30.05
CA GLN A 919 -5.13 9.99 -30.51
C GLN A 919 -4.20 11.23 -30.41
N ASP A 920 -4.74 12.45 -30.34
CA ASP A 920 -3.94 13.68 -30.14
C ASP A 920 -3.17 13.69 -28.81
N PHE A 921 -3.60 12.89 -27.83
CA PHE A 921 -2.89 12.72 -26.55
C PHE A 921 -1.49 12.11 -26.69
N GLU A 922 -1.12 11.59 -27.87
CA GLU A 922 0.27 11.29 -28.22
C GLU A 922 1.22 12.47 -27.92
N ASN A 923 0.76 13.71 -28.14
CA ASN A 923 1.54 14.90 -27.83
C ASN A 923 1.79 15.04 -26.31
N GLN A 924 0.77 14.81 -25.48
CA GLN A 924 0.92 14.90 -24.02
C GLN A 924 1.71 13.74 -23.44
N ILE A 925 1.58 12.53 -23.99
CA ILE A 925 2.43 11.38 -23.64
C ILE A 925 3.91 11.75 -23.79
N ARG A 926 4.28 12.38 -24.91
CA ARG A 926 5.68 12.75 -25.18
C ARG A 926 6.17 13.98 -24.40
N ILE A 927 5.30 14.96 -24.16
CA ILE A 927 5.71 16.27 -23.59
C ILE A 927 5.56 16.30 -22.06
N LEU A 928 4.42 15.85 -21.54
CA LEU A 928 4.11 15.91 -20.11
C LEU A 928 4.66 14.68 -19.37
N ASN A 929 4.36 13.49 -19.87
CA ASN A 929 4.80 12.24 -19.24
C ASN A 929 6.24 11.86 -19.62
N LEU A 930 6.80 12.50 -20.65
CA LEU A 930 8.10 12.19 -21.26
C LEU A 930 8.23 10.73 -21.73
N GLY A 931 7.13 10.12 -22.16
CA GLY A 931 7.13 8.81 -22.79
C GLY A 931 7.69 8.83 -24.22
N ASN A 932 8.14 7.67 -24.71
CA ASN A 932 8.65 7.52 -26.08
C ASN A 932 7.57 7.63 -27.16
N GLY A 933 6.28 7.63 -26.78
CA GLY A 933 5.09 7.71 -27.62
C GLY A 933 4.69 6.38 -28.29
N LEU A 934 3.41 6.30 -28.67
CA LEU A 934 2.80 5.12 -29.31
C LEU A 934 2.84 5.18 -30.85
N LEU A 935 3.20 6.32 -31.44
CA LEU A 935 3.50 6.46 -32.86
C LEU A 935 4.98 6.25 -33.15
N SER A 936 5.28 5.89 -34.41
CA SER A 936 6.65 6.02 -34.92
C SER A 936 7.03 7.51 -34.99
N GLN A 937 8.32 7.82 -34.85
CA GLN A 937 8.78 9.21 -34.95
C GLN A 937 8.38 9.86 -36.29
N GLY A 938 8.43 9.10 -37.39
CA GLY A 938 8.05 9.60 -38.71
C GLY A 938 6.57 9.95 -38.82
N ASP A 939 5.69 9.11 -38.27
CA ASP A 939 4.25 9.39 -38.26
C ASP A 939 3.93 10.59 -37.36
N TYR A 940 4.55 10.65 -36.18
CA TYR A 940 4.43 11.77 -35.25
C TYR A 940 4.83 13.09 -35.89
N ASP A 941 6.00 13.16 -36.54
CA ASP A 941 6.50 14.38 -37.18
C ASP A 941 5.53 14.93 -38.25
N THR A 942 4.76 14.04 -38.90
CA THR A 942 3.77 14.42 -39.92
C THR A 942 2.37 14.71 -39.39
N THR A 943 2.08 14.35 -38.13
CA THR A 943 0.75 14.43 -37.51
C THR A 943 0.73 15.21 -36.19
N ALA A 944 1.83 15.87 -35.80
CA ALA A 944 1.93 16.61 -34.54
C ALA A 944 0.90 17.76 -34.39
N ASP A 945 0.36 18.27 -35.50
CA ASP A 945 -0.75 19.23 -35.49
C ASP A 945 -2.05 18.53 -35.09
N THR A 946 -2.61 18.89 -33.93
CA THR A 946 -3.79 18.27 -33.32
C THR A 946 -5.12 18.69 -33.95
N LEU A 947 -5.09 19.47 -35.02
CA LEU A 947 -6.25 19.76 -35.89
C LEU A 947 -5.93 19.43 -37.36
N GLY A 948 -4.81 18.76 -37.60
CA GLY A 948 -4.25 18.49 -38.91
C GLY A 948 -4.69 17.15 -39.48
N THR A 949 -3.73 16.40 -40.00
CA THR A 949 -3.98 15.03 -40.50
C THR A 949 -4.32 14.11 -39.32
N PRO A 950 -5.42 13.33 -39.39
CA PRO A 950 -5.78 12.39 -38.32
C PRO A 950 -4.69 11.35 -38.05
N LYS A 951 -4.51 11.03 -36.77
CA LYS A 951 -3.67 9.95 -36.24
C LYS A 951 -4.42 8.62 -36.17
N ALA A 952 -5.76 8.66 -36.20
CA ALA A 952 -6.59 7.46 -36.26
C ALA A 952 -6.12 6.48 -37.36
N GLY A 953 -5.90 5.22 -36.99
CA GLY A 953 -5.44 4.17 -37.91
C GLY A 953 -3.92 4.08 -38.09
N LEU A 954 -3.12 4.98 -37.49
CA LEU A 954 -1.65 4.94 -37.59
C LEU A 954 -0.99 4.07 -36.51
N SER A 955 -1.63 3.92 -35.35
CA SER A 955 -1.15 3.07 -34.25
C SER A 955 -2.30 2.27 -33.63
N PRO A 956 -2.24 0.93 -33.65
CA PRO A 956 -3.26 0.09 -33.02
C PRO A 956 -3.45 0.36 -31.52
N ASP A 957 -2.36 0.68 -30.81
CA ASP A 957 -2.40 0.95 -29.36
C ASP A 957 -3.05 2.30 -29.06
N LEU A 958 -2.80 3.30 -29.92
CA LEU A 958 -3.41 4.62 -29.81
C LEU A 958 -4.90 4.57 -30.19
N ASP A 959 -5.26 3.75 -31.18
CA ASP A 959 -6.67 3.47 -31.52
C ASP A 959 -7.37 2.65 -30.43
N ALA A 960 -6.66 1.78 -29.72
CA ALA A 960 -7.20 1.08 -28.55
C ALA A 960 -7.50 2.06 -27.41
N LEU A 961 -6.60 3.00 -27.10
CA LEU A 961 -6.84 4.08 -26.14
C LEU A 961 -8.09 4.90 -26.52
N ALA A 962 -8.22 5.27 -27.80
CA ALA A 962 -9.40 5.94 -28.32
C ALA A 962 -10.67 5.09 -28.10
N ALA A 963 -10.64 3.81 -28.45
CA ALA A 963 -11.76 2.89 -28.25
C ALA A 963 -12.18 2.79 -26.78
N TYR A 964 -11.24 2.84 -25.83
CA TYR A 964 -11.58 2.88 -24.40
C TYR A 964 -12.27 4.19 -24.01
N VAL A 965 -11.71 5.35 -24.37
CA VAL A 965 -12.31 6.65 -24.03
C VAL A 965 -13.69 6.80 -24.69
N GLU A 966 -13.85 6.33 -25.92
CA GLU A 966 -15.14 6.29 -26.64
C GLU A 966 -16.11 5.27 -26.04
N SER A 967 -15.64 4.25 -25.32
CA SER A 967 -16.52 3.32 -24.60
C SER A 967 -17.17 3.94 -23.37
N LEU A 968 -16.67 5.08 -22.87
CA LEU A 968 -17.23 5.83 -21.74
C LEU A 968 -18.48 6.62 -22.16
N ALA A 969 -19.43 5.96 -22.81
CA ALA A 969 -20.67 6.55 -23.33
C ALA A 969 -21.72 6.85 -22.25
N ALA A 970 -21.68 6.12 -21.12
CA ALA A 970 -22.63 6.28 -20.03
C ALA A 970 -22.34 7.58 -19.24
N VAL A 971 -23.38 8.39 -19.04
CA VAL A 971 -23.36 9.56 -18.16
C VAL A 971 -24.02 9.19 -16.83
N PRO A 972 -23.47 9.56 -15.67
CA PRO A 972 -24.03 9.13 -14.39
C PRO A 972 -25.38 9.76 -14.09
N ASP A 973 -26.37 8.91 -13.80
CA ASP A 973 -27.68 9.30 -13.25
C ASP A 973 -27.56 10.12 -11.97
N SER A 974 -28.54 10.97 -11.70
CA SER A 974 -28.47 11.93 -10.59
C SER A 974 -29.08 11.38 -9.30
N PRO A 975 -28.31 11.27 -8.21
CA PRO A 975 -28.82 10.90 -6.89
C PRO A 975 -29.70 12.01 -6.26
N HIS A 976 -29.72 13.19 -6.87
CA HIS A 976 -30.58 14.30 -6.47
C HIS A 976 -31.97 14.24 -7.12
N ARG A 977 -32.19 13.30 -8.05
CA ARG A 977 -33.48 13.07 -8.68
C ARG A 977 -34.33 12.17 -7.75
N PRO A 978 -35.57 12.56 -7.38
CA PRO A 978 -36.42 11.79 -6.48
C PRO A 978 -36.68 10.34 -6.94
N SER A 979 -36.77 10.12 -8.25
CA SER A 979 -36.91 8.81 -8.88
C SER A 979 -36.47 8.90 -10.33
N ALA A 980 -36.06 7.78 -10.94
CA ALA A 980 -35.76 7.74 -12.37
C ALA A 980 -36.84 8.42 -13.22
N ALA A 981 -38.13 8.24 -12.92
CA ALA A 981 -39.21 8.82 -13.70
C ALA A 981 -39.51 10.32 -13.47
N ASN A 982 -39.12 10.92 -12.33
CA ASN A 982 -39.62 12.26 -11.94
C ASN A 982 -38.54 13.17 -11.34
N MET A 983 -38.46 14.39 -11.86
CA MET A 983 -37.79 15.54 -11.23
C MET A 983 -38.64 16.19 -10.13
N ASP A 984 -38.01 16.94 -9.24
CA ASP A 984 -38.75 17.84 -8.34
C ASP A 984 -39.29 19.10 -9.06
N ALA A 985 -40.12 19.87 -8.36
CA ALA A 985 -40.81 21.02 -8.94
C ALA A 985 -39.84 22.14 -9.39
N ALA A 986 -38.75 22.36 -8.66
CA ALA A 986 -37.75 23.38 -9.01
C ALA A 986 -37.02 22.99 -10.31
N ALA A 987 -36.63 21.72 -10.45
CA ALA A 987 -36.01 21.22 -11.66
C ALA A 987 -36.97 21.20 -12.86
N GLN A 988 -38.26 20.94 -12.66
CA GLN A 988 -39.28 21.08 -13.72
C GLN A 988 -39.41 22.53 -14.22
N ASN A 989 -39.46 23.50 -13.31
CA ASN A 989 -39.43 24.93 -13.68
C ASN A 989 -38.12 25.30 -14.37
N GLY A 990 -37.00 24.80 -13.85
CA GLY A 990 -35.66 25.00 -14.39
C GLY A 990 -35.53 24.50 -15.83
N LYS A 991 -36.13 23.35 -16.17
CA LYS A 991 -36.17 22.83 -17.53
C LYS A 991 -36.85 23.81 -18.49
N ALA A 992 -38.01 24.35 -18.12
CA ALA A 992 -38.70 25.36 -18.93
C ALA A 992 -37.90 26.66 -19.05
N LEU A 993 -37.25 27.08 -17.96
CA LEU A 993 -36.36 28.24 -17.95
C LEU A 993 -35.16 28.05 -18.88
N PHE A 994 -34.57 26.87 -18.91
CA PHE A 994 -33.39 26.55 -19.72
C PHE A 994 -33.60 26.86 -21.21
N ILE A 995 -34.78 26.54 -21.73
CA ILE A 995 -35.18 26.87 -23.09
C ILE A 995 -35.51 28.35 -23.22
N SER A 996 -36.37 28.89 -22.34
CA SER A 996 -36.85 30.27 -22.47
C SER A 996 -35.76 31.34 -22.34
N LYS A 997 -34.67 31.01 -21.62
CA LYS A 997 -33.47 31.85 -21.48
C LYS A 997 -32.40 31.54 -22.54
N ASN A 998 -32.71 30.67 -23.50
CA ASN A 998 -31.84 30.27 -24.61
C ASN A 998 -30.52 29.59 -24.16
N CYS A 999 -30.52 28.88 -23.02
CA CYS A 999 -29.37 28.06 -22.61
C CYS A 999 -29.11 26.91 -23.60
N SER A 1000 -30.18 26.40 -24.23
CA SER A 1000 -30.12 25.37 -25.27
C SER A 1000 -29.42 25.81 -26.56
N GLY A 1001 -29.14 27.10 -26.74
CA GLY A 1001 -28.38 27.61 -27.88
C GLY A 1001 -26.92 27.13 -27.93
N CYS A 1002 -26.29 26.93 -26.77
CA CYS A 1002 -24.96 26.34 -26.64
C CYS A 1002 -25.03 24.92 -26.06
N HIS A 1003 -25.96 24.67 -25.14
CA HIS A 1003 -26.17 23.36 -24.51
C HIS A 1003 -27.30 22.59 -25.21
N THR A 1004 -27.05 22.16 -26.45
CA THR A 1004 -28.07 21.66 -27.38
C THR A 1004 -28.79 20.37 -26.92
N PRO A 1005 -30.07 20.12 -27.27
CA PRO A 1005 -30.78 18.90 -26.86
C PRO A 1005 -30.09 17.57 -27.25
N SER A 1006 -29.40 17.53 -28.39
CA SER A 1006 -28.61 16.37 -28.83
C SER A 1006 -27.29 16.27 -28.06
N GLY A 1007 -27.25 15.55 -26.94
CA GLY A 1007 -26.01 15.31 -26.19
C GLY A 1007 -25.54 16.49 -25.31
N THR A 1008 -26.35 17.54 -25.17
CA THR A 1008 -26.21 18.68 -24.25
C THR A 1008 -24.99 19.59 -24.39
N THR A 1009 -24.38 19.60 -25.57
CA THR A 1009 -23.32 20.53 -25.95
C THR A 1009 -23.31 20.75 -27.46
N ASP A 1010 -22.92 21.94 -27.92
CA ASP A 1010 -22.62 22.23 -29.32
C ASP A 1010 -21.18 21.87 -29.73
N SER A 1011 -20.42 21.18 -28.88
CA SER A 1011 -19.02 20.79 -29.10
C SER A 1011 -18.77 20.08 -30.44
N ALA A 1012 -19.74 19.32 -30.95
CA ALA A 1012 -19.68 18.68 -32.28
C ALA A 1012 -19.53 19.69 -33.45
N SER A 1013 -19.97 20.93 -33.27
CA SER A 1013 -19.79 22.02 -34.24
C SER A 1013 -18.41 22.68 -34.15
N ALA A 1014 -17.59 22.29 -33.18
CA ALA A 1014 -16.33 22.95 -32.79
C ALA A 1014 -16.48 24.44 -32.47
N ALA A 1015 -17.71 24.88 -32.13
CA ALA A 1015 -17.97 26.20 -31.61
C ALA A 1015 -17.26 26.40 -30.27
N ARG A 1016 -16.90 27.64 -29.99
CA ARG A 1016 -16.27 28.04 -28.73
C ARG A 1016 -16.89 29.33 -28.25
N HIS A 1017 -17.13 29.42 -26.95
CA HIS A 1017 -17.84 30.54 -26.34
C HIS A 1017 -17.03 31.11 -25.19
N ASP A 1018 -17.00 32.44 -25.10
CA ASP A 1018 -16.57 33.13 -23.89
C ASP A 1018 -17.80 33.61 -23.14
N VAL A 1019 -18.01 33.05 -21.95
CA VAL A 1019 -19.13 33.42 -21.08
C VAL A 1019 -18.76 34.58 -20.14
N GLY A 1020 -17.53 35.11 -20.25
CA GLY A 1020 -16.97 36.15 -19.39
C GLY A 1020 -15.93 35.61 -18.40
N THR A 1021 -15.35 34.45 -18.70
CA THR A 1021 -14.40 33.77 -17.80
C THR A 1021 -12.98 33.76 -18.36
N ILE A 1022 -12.73 34.30 -19.55
CA ILE A 1022 -11.36 34.47 -20.07
C ILE A 1022 -10.67 35.63 -19.36
N ASP A 1023 -9.49 35.38 -18.84
CA ASP A 1023 -8.62 36.34 -18.16
C ASP A 1023 -7.13 36.17 -18.53
N SER A 1024 -6.22 36.77 -17.76
CA SER A 1024 -4.78 36.67 -17.99
C SER A 1024 -4.21 35.28 -17.76
N ASP A 1025 -4.86 34.49 -16.90
CA ASP A 1025 -4.39 33.17 -16.45
C ASP A 1025 -4.96 32.06 -17.36
N SER A 1026 -5.86 32.44 -18.29
CA SER A 1026 -6.52 31.55 -19.25
C SER A 1026 -5.61 31.07 -20.39
N GLY A 1027 -4.41 31.64 -20.59
CA GLY A 1027 -3.44 31.16 -21.59
C GLY A 1027 -3.89 31.30 -23.06
N GLN A 1028 -3.43 30.38 -23.92
CA GLN A 1028 -3.59 30.47 -25.38
C GLN A 1028 -4.27 29.22 -25.96
N ARG A 1029 -4.56 29.26 -27.27
CA ARG A 1029 -4.99 28.11 -28.07
C ARG A 1029 -4.04 27.97 -29.26
N LEU A 1030 -3.24 26.90 -29.28
CA LEU A 1030 -2.27 26.63 -30.36
C LEU A 1030 -1.37 27.84 -30.66
N GLY A 1031 -0.85 28.49 -29.61
CA GLY A 1031 0.02 29.67 -29.71
C GLY A 1031 -0.68 30.98 -30.14
N SER A 1032 -2.01 30.97 -30.28
CA SER A 1032 -2.82 32.13 -30.66
C SER A 1032 -3.74 32.59 -29.53
N THR A 1033 -4.27 33.80 -29.63
CA THR A 1033 -5.24 34.35 -28.68
C THR A 1033 -6.44 33.42 -28.49
N LEU A 1034 -6.76 33.13 -27.24
CA LEU A 1034 -7.93 32.37 -26.87
C LEU A 1034 -9.20 33.22 -27.04
N THR A 1035 -10.20 32.69 -27.73
CA THR A 1035 -11.44 33.40 -28.11
C THR A 1035 -12.71 32.82 -27.49
N GLY A 1036 -12.58 31.70 -26.78
CA GLY A 1036 -13.68 30.96 -26.17
C GLY A 1036 -13.24 29.55 -25.79
N PHE A 1037 -14.07 28.87 -25.02
CA PHE A 1037 -13.91 27.47 -24.63
C PHE A 1037 -14.97 26.58 -25.29
N ASP A 1038 -14.65 25.29 -25.42
CA ASP A 1038 -15.61 24.26 -25.80
C ASP A 1038 -16.72 24.13 -24.74
N THR A 1039 -17.96 23.98 -25.19
CA THR A 1039 -19.12 23.96 -24.29
C THR A 1039 -19.17 22.63 -23.52
N PRO A 1040 -19.18 22.63 -22.18
CA PRO A 1040 -19.32 21.39 -21.42
C PRO A 1040 -20.76 20.85 -21.49
N ALA A 1041 -20.89 19.53 -21.53
CA ALA A 1041 -22.19 18.85 -21.44
C ALA A 1041 -22.82 19.01 -20.04
N ILE A 1042 -24.13 19.30 -19.98
CA ILE A 1042 -24.86 19.46 -18.70
C ILE A 1042 -25.33 18.13 -18.09
N LEU A 1043 -25.46 17.06 -18.88
CA LEU A 1043 -25.79 15.74 -18.33
C LEU A 1043 -24.69 15.27 -17.37
N GLY A 1044 -25.12 14.73 -16.22
CA GLY A 1044 -24.21 14.30 -15.15
C GLY A 1044 -23.49 15.46 -14.44
N ALA A 1045 -23.89 16.73 -14.62
CA ALA A 1045 -23.20 17.87 -14.01
C ALA A 1045 -23.14 17.81 -12.48
N TRP A 1046 -24.06 17.10 -11.82
CA TRP A 1046 -24.02 16.89 -10.37
C TRP A 1046 -22.70 16.28 -9.88
N SER A 1047 -22.06 15.42 -10.69
CA SER A 1047 -20.80 14.75 -10.34
C SER A 1047 -19.56 15.54 -10.78
N LYS A 1048 -19.73 16.72 -11.39
CA LYS A 1048 -18.67 17.52 -12.01
C LYS A 1048 -18.19 18.78 -11.25
N PRO A 1049 -18.47 19.05 -9.95
CA PRO A 1049 -17.86 20.22 -9.29
C PRO A 1049 -16.35 20.04 -9.07
N PRO A 1050 -15.57 21.14 -8.99
CA PRO A 1050 -15.97 22.52 -9.27
C PRO A 1050 -16.20 22.75 -10.78
N PHE A 1051 -16.98 23.75 -11.17
CA PHE A 1051 -17.40 24.03 -12.54
C PHE A 1051 -16.52 25.10 -13.23
N LEU A 1052 -16.71 25.24 -14.55
CA LEU A 1052 -15.94 26.08 -15.47
C LEU A 1052 -14.53 25.52 -15.76
N HIS A 1053 -13.89 26.11 -16.78
CA HIS A 1053 -12.64 25.62 -17.38
C HIS A 1053 -11.43 25.66 -16.43
N ASP A 1054 -11.48 26.50 -15.41
CA ASP A 1054 -10.45 26.78 -14.40
C ASP A 1054 -10.90 26.35 -12.99
N GLY A 1055 -12.13 25.86 -12.83
CA GLY A 1055 -12.70 25.50 -11.53
C GLY A 1055 -13.18 26.67 -10.67
N ALA A 1056 -13.32 27.89 -11.22
CA ALA A 1056 -13.68 29.07 -10.43
C ALA A 1056 -15.08 29.01 -9.78
N ALA A 1057 -16.00 28.16 -10.28
CA ALA A 1057 -17.36 28.06 -9.77
C ALA A 1057 -17.58 26.81 -8.91
N HIS A 1058 -17.70 26.95 -7.60
CA HIS A 1058 -17.88 25.80 -6.69
C HIS A 1058 -19.34 25.29 -6.59
N SER A 1059 -20.27 25.94 -7.29
CA SER A 1059 -21.68 25.54 -7.36
C SER A 1059 -22.26 25.80 -8.75
N LEU A 1060 -23.35 25.11 -9.09
CA LEU A 1060 -24.07 25.35 -10.34
C LEU A 1060 -24.59 26.79 -10.41
N GLN A 1061 -25.07 27.35 -9.30
CA GLN A 1061 -25.48 28.75 -9.20
C GLN A 1061 -24.34 29.70 -9.59
N ALA A 1062 -23.13 29.47 -9.05
CA ALA A 1062 -21.95 30.28 -9.41
C ALA A 1062 -21.59 30.13 -10.89
N ALA A 1063 -21.67 28.93 -11.45
CA ALA A 1063 -21.40 28.68 -12.86
C ALA A 1063 -22.42 29.36 -13.79
N ILE A 1064 -23.71 29.32 -13.44
CA ILE A 1064 -24.77 30.03 -14.17
C ILE A 1064 -24.54 31.54 -14.12
N ASN A 1065 -24.26 32.09 -12.93
CA ASN A 1065 -24.02 33.53 -12.76
C ASN A 1065 -22.75 34.04 -13.46
N ALA A 1066 -21.79 33.16 -13.79
CA ALA A 1066 -20.62 33.53 -14.56
C ALA A 1066 -20.95 33.92 -16.02
N HIS A 1067 -22.14 33.57 -16.53
CA HIS A 1067 -22.56 33.88 -17.89
C HIS A 1067 -22.96 35.35 -18.04
N THR A 1068 -21.97 36.21 -18.27
CA THR A 1068 -22.15 37.66 -18.45
C THR A 1068 -22.88 38.04 -19.74
N SER A 1069 -22.97 37.11 -20.71
CA SER A 1069 -23.68 37.28 -21.97
C SER A 1069 -25.19 37.06 -21.89
N LEU A 1070 -25.70 36.49 -20.78
CA LEU A 1070 -27.13 36.29 -20.56
C LEU A 1070 -27.78 37.52 -19.90
N PRO A 1071 -29.06 37.82 -20.18
CA PRO A 1071 -29.82 38.80 -19.42
C PRO A 1071 -29.81 38.48 -17.92
N ALA A 1072 -29.78 39.50 -17.06
CA ALA A 1072 -29.75 39.31 -15.62
C ALA A 1072 -30.90 38.39 -15.14
N LEU A 1073 -30.54 37.22 -14.61
CA LEU A 1073 -31.47 36.24 -14.07
C LEU A 1073 -31.85 36.61 -12.62
N GLN A 1074 -33.10 36.35 -12.25
CA GLN A 1074 -33.51 36.45 -10.84
C GLN A 1074 -32.90 35.30 -10.04
N THR A 1075 -32.67 35.47 -8.74
CA THR A 1075 -32.13 34.41 -7.88
C THR A 1075 -32.96 33.13 -7.95
N SER A 1076 -34.29 33.23 -7.98
CA SER A 1076 -35.19 32.09 -8.14
C SER A 1076 -35.00 31.36 -9.48
N ASP A 1077 -34.78 32.10 -10.58
CA ASP A 1077 -34.53 31.50 -11.89
C ASP A 1077 -33.21 30.72 -11.88
N VAL A 1078 -32.18 31.27 -11.21
CA VAL A 1078 -30.87 30.62 -11.07
C VAL A 1078 -30.96 29.34 -10.23
N ASP A 1079 -31.75 29.36 -9.16
CA ASP A 1079 -31.96 28.18 -8.31
C ASP A 1079 -32.72 27.07 -9.04
N ASP A 1080 -33.77 27.41 -9.78
CA ASP A 1080 -34.55 26.45 -10.59
C ASP A 1080 -33.67 25.87 -11.72
N LEU A 1081 -32.91 26.70 -12.44
CA LEU A 1081 -31.95 26.24 -13.46
C LEU A 1081 -30.88 25.30 -12.87
N ALA A 1082 -30.33 25.66 -11.71
CA ALA A 1082 -29.35 24.81 -11.02
C ALA A 1082 -29.97 23.48 -10.56
N ALA A 1083 -31.24 23.48 -10.13
CA ALA A 1083 -31.96 22.26 -9.79
C ALA A 1083 -32.13 21.34 -11.01
N PHE A 1084 -32.51 21.91 -12.16
CA PHE A 1084 -32.61 21.17 -13.43
C PHE A 1084 -31.28 20.55 -13.83
N ILE A 1085 -30.20 21.35 -13.93
CA ILE A 1085 -28.88 20.86 -14.35
C ILE A 1085 -28.34 19.78 -13.39
N ARG A 1086 -28.67 19.88 -12.09
CA ARG A 1086 -28.30 18.87 -11.09
C ARG A 1086 -29.06 17.55 -11.28
N GLN A 1087 -30.32 17.58 -11.72
CA GLN A 1087 -31.20 16.40 -11.84
C GLN A 1087 -31.33 15.85 -13.26
N ALA A 1088 -30.76 16.54 -14.26
CA ALA A 1088 -30.88 16.19 -15.66
C ALA A 1088 -30.22 14.84 -15.98
N GLU A 1089 -31.01 13.95 -16.58
CA GLU A 1089 -30.62 12.63 -17.08
C GLU A 1089 -30.92 12.54 -18.58
N ALA A 1090 -30.39 11.52 -19.26
CA ALA A 1090 -30.42 11.42 -20.74
C ALA A 1090 -31.84 11.51 -21.35
N GLN A 1091 -32.86 11.04 -20.63
CA GLN A 1091 -34.26 11.11 -21.06
C GLN A 1091 -34.82 12.54 -21.09
N ASP A 1092 -34.29 13.45 -20.27
CA ASP A 1092 -34.83 14.80 -20.10
C ASP A 1092 -34.35 15.79 -21.16
N THR A 1093 -33.43 15.35 -22.02
CA THR A 1093 -32.87 16.13 -23.13
C THR A 1093 -33.41 15.67 -24.47
N ALA A 1094 -33.88 14.42 -24.55
CA ALA A 1094 -34.50 13.84 -25.73
C ALA A 1094 -35.85 14.49 -26.08
N ASP A 1095 -36.56 15.06 -25.09
CA ASP A 1095 -37.86 15.72 -25.22
C ASP A 1095 -37.74 17.27 -25.23
N MET A 1096 -36.52 17.82 -25.31
CA MET A 1096 -36.25 19.26 -25.46
C MET A 1096 -36.16 19.70 -26.93
N VAL A 1097 -36.64 18.88 -27.85
CA VAL A 1097 -36.78 19.17 -29.28
C VAL A 1097 -38.25 19.42 -29.61
N ASP A 1098 -38.52 20.01 -30.77
CA ASP A 1098 -39.85 20.13 -31.37
C ASP A 1098 -39.85 19.15 -32.55
N SER A 1099 -40.27 17.91 -32.29
CA SER A 1099 -40.12 16.78 -33.22
C SER A 1099 -41.00 16.89 -34.45
N ASP A 1100 -42.14 17.57 -34.36
CA ASP A 1100 -43.11 17.73 -35.45
C ASP A 1100 -43.19 19.18 -36.01
N ALA A 1101 -42.35 20.06 -35.47
CA ALA A 1101 -42.17 21.45 -35.86
C ALA A 1101 -43.46 22.28 -35.70
N ASP A 1102 -44.28 21.98 -34.68
CA ASP A 1102 -45.54 22.66 -34.39
C ASP A 1102 -45.37 23.94 -33.54
N GLY A 1103 -44.15 24.21 -33.09
CA GLY A 1103 -43.78 25.36 -32.27
C GLY A 1103 -43.87 25.11 -30.76
N LEU A 1104 -44.27 23.93 -30.32
CA LEU A 1104 -44.15 23.43 -28.95
C LEU A 1104 -43.04 22.39 -28.88
N LEU A 1105 -42.31 22.38 -27.77
CA LEU A 1105 -41.32 21.32 -27.53
C LEU A 1105 -42.04 20.07 -27.04
N ASP A 1106 -41.51 18.89 -27.35
CA ASP A 1106 -42.15 17.60 -27.12
C ASP A 1106 -42.62 17.39 -25.66
N PHE A 1107 -41.91 17.95 -24.68
CA PHE A 1107 -42.32 17.86 -23.27
C PHE A 1107 -43.49 18.78 -22.87
N GLN A 1108 -43.77 19.81 -23.67
CA GLN A 1108 -44.92 20.72 -23.54
C GLN A 1108 -46.07 20.32 -24.48
N ASP A 1109 -45.79 19.41 -25.41
CA ASP A 1109 -46.73 18.92 -26.39
C ASP A 1109 -47.41 17.61 -25.92
N PRO A 1110 -48.74 17.57 -25.71
CA PRO A 1110 -49.48 16.33 -25.46
C PRO A 1110 -49.50 15.36 -26.65
N ALA A 1111 -49.08 15.77 -27.85
CA ALA A 1111 -49.03 14.96 -29.06
C ALA A 1111 -47.74 15.18 -29.89
N PRO A 1112 -46.53 14.85 -29.36
CA PRO A 1112 -45.18 15.20 -29.87
C PRO A 1112 -44.75 14.52 -31.18
N SER A 1113 -45.72 14.07 -31.96
CA SER A 1113 -45.56 13.43 -33.27
C SER A 1113 -46.65 13.87 -34.24
N ASN A 1114 -47.46 14.86 -33.86
CA ASN A 1114 -48.65 15.30 -34.55
C ASN A 1114 -48.71 16.83 -34.55
N SER A 1115 -48.18 17.42 -35.62
CA SER A 1115 -48.11 18.86 -35.85
C SER A 1115 -49.46 19.60 -35.95
N CYS A 1116 -50.57 18.91 -35.68
CA CYS A 1116 -51.94 19.40 -35.69
C CYS A 1116 -52.57 19.51 -34.28
N VAL A 1117 -51.84 19.24 -33.19
CA VAL A 1117 -52.32 19.30 -31.79
C VAL A 1117 -51.14 19.67 -30.87
N PRO A 1118 -51.17 20.66 -29.92
CA PRO A 1118 -52.09 21.76 -29.67
C PRO A 1118 -51.40 23.15 -29.80
N SER A 1119 -51.11 23.63 -31.00
CA SER A 1119 -51.01 25.07 -31.24
C SER A 1119 -51.55 25.41 -32.63
N ALA A 1120 -51.87 26.69 -32.88
CA ALA A 1120 -52.54 27.12 -34.11
C ALA A 1120 -51.84 26.54 -35.35
N PHE A 1121 -52.60 25.84 -36.20
CA PHE A 1121 -52.07 25.03 -37.31
C PHE A 1121 -50.87 25.70 -37.99
N VAL A 1122 -49.73 25.00 -38.01
CA VAL A 1122 -48.52 25.40 -38.72
C VAL A 1122 -48.53 24.87 -40.15
N ALA A 1123 -47.72 25.45 -41.04
CA ALA A 1123 -47.72 25.12 -42.47
C ALA A 1123 -47.41 23.65 -42.82
N SER A 1124 -46.90 22.89 -41.85
CA SER A 1124 -46.62 21.46 -41.92
C SER A 1124 -47.82 20.56 -41.57
N CYS A 1125 -48.94 21.07 -41.05
CA CYS A 1125 -50.14 20.27 -40.81
C CYS A 1125 -50.85 19.95 -42.13
N SER A 1126 -50.75 18.68 -42.54
CA SER A 1126 -51.31 18.13 -43.79
C SER A 1126 -52.50 17.21 -43.57
N GLN A 1127 -52.98 17.09 -42.32
CA GLN A 1127 -54.27 16.46 -42.06
C GLN A 1127 -55.39 17.26 -42.73
N ASP A 1128 -56.35 16.50 -43.24
CA ASP A 1128 -57.61 16.95 -43.81
C ASP A 1128 -58.66 16.20 -42.99
N SER A 1129 -59.05 16.82 -41.88
CA SER A 1129 -59.86 16.18 -40.84
C SER A 1129 -61.30 15.95 -41.29
N ASP A 1130 -61.80 16.72 -42.25
CA ASP A 1130 -63.17 16.63 -42.78
C ASP A 1130 -63.26 15.91 -44.14
N GLY A 1131 -62.13 15.67 -44.80
CA GLY A 1131 -61.96 14.86 -46.00
C GLY A 1131 -62.31 15.59 -47.30
N ASP A 1132 -62.28 16.91 -47.31
CA ASP A 1132 -62.67 17.73 -48.46
C ASP A 1132 -61.56 17.96 -49.50
N GLY A 1133 -60.33 17.56 -49.16
CA GLY A 1133 -59.14 17.66 -50.00
C GLY A 1133 -58.27 18.89 -49.73
N THR A 1134 -58.61 19.72 -48.75
CA THR A 1134 -57.78 20.83 -48.23
C THR A 1134 -57.24 20.50 -46.84
N SER A 1135 -56.03 20.96 -46.50
CA SER A 1135 -55.47 20.66 -45.18
C SER A 1135 -56.00 21.63 -44.13
N ASP A 1136 -56.15 21.15 -42.89
CA ASP A 1136 -56.64 21.93 -41.74
C ASP A 1136 -55.85 23.25 -41.57
N PHE A 1137 -54.56 23.26 -41.93
CA PHE A 1137 -53.73 24.48 -42.01
C PHE A 1137 -54.22 25.52 -43.03
N ALA A 1138 -54.56 25.09 -44.24
CA ALA A 1138 -54.97 25.98 -45.32
C ALA A 1138 -56.35 26.62 -45.04
N GLU A 1139 -57.16 25.94 -44.24
CA GLU A 1139 -58.52 26.34 -43.91
C GLU A 1139 -58.61 27.23 -42.67
N THR A 1140 -57.53 27.33 -41.89
CA THR A 1140 -57.48 28.07 -40.62
C THR A 1140 -58.59 27.63 -39.66
N GLU A 1141 -58.97 26.35 -39.72
CA GLU A 1141 -59.96 25.82 -38.79
C GLU A 1141 -59.41 25.96 -37.36
N THR A 1142 -60.30 25.96 -36.37
CA THR A 1142 -59.89 25.83 -34.96
C THR A 1142 -60.38 24.48 -34.52
N ALA A 1143 -59.46 23.65 -34.00
CA ALA A 1143 -59.74 22.31 -33.48
C ALA A 1143 -61.02 22.24 -32.61
#